data_AF-A0A820CDX6-F1
#
_entry.id   AF-A0A820CDX6-F1
#
_cell.length_a   1.000
_cell.length_b   1.000
_cell.length_c   1.000
_cell.angle_alpha   90.00
_cell.angle_beta   90.00
_cell.angle_gamma   90.00
#
_symmetry.space_group_name_H-M   'P 1'
#
loop_
_entity.id
_entity.type
_entity.pdbx_description
1 polymer ?
#
loop_
_entity_poly.entity_id
_entity_poly.type
_entity_poly.pdbx_seq_one_letter_code
_entity_poly.pdbx_strand_id
1 'polypeptide(L)'
;MPLLDRKSKFLFHSVTAAETHEYSTYLPMSRLYGLDVWGPYLENYPFDERPRSVNKEGIMLVWFDPNIVMDKDQLLKRLRTINDFSLIYSDLDDCMRSSKAMNLDKIIFVTTCDAASQLVQDSSNLNILDSIFIYDAKSTVVPTTLINYAKNQLFNDMIHQLPHDRSAKQQMIDACRNYYRGNSTVLNKIEEFETTYEVDDCIRWYTKDTFVYKLINKALRTKDVEQLYVFRYYITDLSKSLNREFHRLRTMTNSLTVYRGATMSSDEFHELKSSVGLLISTNSYFSTSRSRSIAEIYTGSNDSAIKGVLFEIECDLCKNIVVADVSSSSEIYDELECLFDLGSTFEIISIEPNNQYSSYYVVKLRATDEQRSILDDFIRQSRKDVEDESLPVVFGALLNNMGLYAKSIRYFKNLLQNYSDKNVSRIHFHLADAYDNDEKYDLALQHLEISYKIIKNRTSKGGRKQITYVWLYKGIVLNHMKRFKQSLFYSNKALKSLKQIYGHINHRDIASCLFSIGQSYFGLSNFGCDKSISAQNYLRKSLGYQRQVLTMQQACLPADHSDIAITLGELSNLFYFTQEYDASLKVNKMSLDIQQRYLPSNHLAISTSLRNVATIYYELGDLDNALDYFQQCLTIQQDRLPLDHIEIARTERNIAQIFGDKGETDKALQHLREGLPLDWFDENTMKNLYDPLNM
;
A
#
# COMPACT_ATOMS: atom_id res chain seq x y z
N MET A 1 -35.84 7.37 6.88
CA MET A 1 -34.81 8.19 6.19
C MET A 1 -34.20 7.30 5.11
N PRO A 2 -34.34 7.64 3.81
CA PRO A 2 -33.91 6.77 2.71
C PRO A 2 -32.39 6.54 2.68
N LEU A 3 -31.94 5.42 2.08
CA LEU A 3 -30.54 5.01 2.14
C LEU A 3 -29.56 5.82 1.28
N LEU A 4 -30.04 6.63 0.33
CA LEU A 4 -29.17 7.42 -0.56
C LEU A 4 -28.20 8.34 0.21
N ASP A 5 -28.56 8.84 1.39
CA ASP A 5 -27.67 9.67 2.21
C ASP A 5 -26.46 8.90 2.80
N ARG A 6 -26.54 7.56 2.86
CA ARG A 6 -25.46 6.69 3.38
C ARG A 6 -24.62 6.01 2.29
N LYS A 7 -25.05 6.10 1.03
CA LYS A 7 -24.45 5.39 -0.11
C LYS A 7 -23.25 6.16 -0.69
N SER A 8 -22.05 5.80 -0.20
CA SER A 8 -20.71 6.28 -0.56
C SER A 8 -20.44 7.79 -0.41
N LYS A 9 -19.46 8.15 0.44
CA LYS A 9 -18.64 9.35 0.18
C LYS A 9 -17.89 9.14 -1.14
N PHE A 10 -17.77 10.19 -1.94
CA PHE A 10 -16.87 10.18 -3.08
C PHE A 10 -15.41 10.18 -2.60
N LEU A 11 -14.54 9.57 -3.38
CA LEU A 11 -13.09 9.61 -3.24
C LEU A 11 -12.56 9.84 -4.65
N PHE A 12 -12.29 11.09 -5.00
CA PHE A 12 -11.81 11.44 -6.33
C PHE A 12 -10.39 10.91 -6.51
N HIS A 13 -10.15 10.31 -7.68
CA HIS A 13 -8.87 9.71 -8.09
C HIS A 13 -8.78 10.01 -9.59
N SER A 14 -8.21 11.15 -9.96
CA SER A 14 -8.08 11.59 -11.34
C SER A 14 -6.95 10.84 -12.08
N VAL A 15 -7.24 10.38 -13.30
CA VAL A 15 -6.28 9.64 -14.12
C VAL A 15 -6.07 10.33 -15.47
N THR A 16 -4.79 10.65 -15.76
CA THR A 16 -4.31 11.01 -17.09
C THR A 16 -3.94 9.74 -17.88
N ALA A 17 -4.27 9.71 -19.17
CA ALA A 17 -3.88 8.62 -20.06
C ALA A 17 -2.46 8.88 -20.61
N ALA A 18 -1.44 8.37 -19.91
CA ALA A 18 -0.05 8.40 -20.36
C ALA A 18 0.57 6.99 -20.24
N GLU A 19 1.08 6.53 -21.39
CA GLU A 19 1.97 5.39 -21.69
C GLU A 19 2.02 4.19 -20.72
N THR A 20 1.64 3.03 -21.24
CA THR A 20 1.75 1.73 -20.56
C THR A 20 3.21 1.26 -20.51
N HIS A 21 3.80 1.24 -19.32
CA HIS A 21 5.10 0.58 -19.06
C HIS A 21 4.93 -0.58 -18.07
N GLU A 22 5.81 -1.58 -18.14
CA GLU A 22 5.62 -2.87 -17.48
C GLU A 22 5.84 -2.80 -15.97
N TYR A 23 4.82 -3.17 -15.18
CA TYR A 23 4.94 -3.22 -13.71
C TYR A 23 5.75 -4.46 -13.26
N SER A 24 6.81 -4.24 -12.48
CA SER A 24 7.65 -5.34 -11.99
C SER A 24 6.93 -6.26 -10.99
N THR A 25 7.24 -7.54 -11.09
CA THR A 25 6.52 -8.66 -10.47
C THR A 25 7.33 -9.47 -9.44
N TYR A 26 8.65 -9.25 -9.31
CA TYR A 26 9.52 -10.21 -8.60
C TYR A 26 10.72 -9.69 -7.77
N LEU A 27 10.74 -8.40 -7.42
CA LEU A 27 11.33 -7.91 -6.17
C LEU A 27 10.48 -6.73 -5.68
N PRO A 28 10.02 -6.70 -4.43
CA PRO A 28 9.35 -5.51 -3.92
C PRO A 28 10.37 -4.40 -3.62
N MET A 29 10.01 -3.17 -4.02
CA MET A 29 10.85 -1.96 -3.89
C MET A 29 11.23 -1.60 -2.44
N SER A 30 10.64 -2.23 -1.42
CA SER A 30 10.90 -1.89 -0.02
C SER A 30 12.26 -2.33 0.51
N ARG A 31 13.01 -3.17 -0.22
CA ARG A 31 14.36 -3.66 0.20
C ARG A 31 15.42 -3.47 -0.88
N LEU A 32 15.53 -2.25 -1.39
CA LEU A 32 16.66 -1.80 -2.22
C LEU A 32 17.72 -1.02 -1.45
N TYR A 33 17.71 -1.16 -0.12
CA TYR A 33 18.84 -0.88 0.74
C TYR A 33 19.92 -1.95 0.50
N GLY A 34 20.76 -1.71 -0.51
CA GLY A 34 22.02 -2.43 -0.66
C GLY A 34 22.84 -2.30 0.63
N LEU A 35 23.48 -3.40 1.04
CA LEU A 35 24.11 -3.62 2.36
C LEU A 35 24.52 -2.34 3.11
N ASP A 36 23.67 -1.88 4.04
CA ASP A 36 24.08 -0.88 5.02
C ASP A 36 24.99 -1.55 6.09
N VAL A 37 26.18 -0.96 6.30
CA VAL A 37 27.32 -1.58 7.00
C VAL A 37 27.51 -1.04 8.44
N TRP A 38 26.63 -0.16 8.91
CA TRP A 38 26.80 0.65 10.13
C TRP A 38 25.67 0.33 11.15
N GLY A 39 25.98 0.07 12.44
CA GLY A 39 25.04 -0.31 13.53
C GLY A 39 25.54 0.18 14.92
N PRO A 40 25.21 -0.41 16.11
CA PRO A 40 24.35 -1.59 16.44
C PRO A 40 23.49 -1.55 17.78
N TYR A 41 22.48 -2.45 17.90
CA TYR A 41 21.81 -3.11 19.09
C TYR A 41 21.57 -2.45 20.49
N LEU A 42 20.36 -2.70 21.10
CA LEU A 42 20.15 -3.24 22.50
C LEU A 42 18.64 -3.53 22.87
N GLU A 43 18.35 -4.08 24.08
CA GLU A 43 17.05 -4.64 24.57
C GLU A 43 16.88 -4.50 26.14
N ASN A 44 15.84 -4.91 26.93
CA ASN A 44 14.51 -5.59 26.78
C ASN A 44 13.61 -5.51 28.09
N TYR A 45 12.33 -5.97 28.03
CA TYR A 45 11.49 -6.62 29.09
C TYR A 45 10.69 -5.83 30.21
N PRO A 46 9.73 -6.43 30.98
CA PRO A 46 8.45 -5.78 31.39
C PRO A 46 8.03 -5.93 32.89
N PHE A 47 6.78 -5.60 33.28
CA PHE A 47 5.99 -6.29 34.35
C PHE A 47 4.45 -6.05 34.23
N ASP A 48 3.63 -6.73 35.05
CA ASP A 48 2.16 -6.91 34.92
C ASP A 48 1.43 -6.76 36.29
N GLU A 49 0.17 -6.27 36.32
CA GLU A 49 -0.87 -6.58 37.34
C GLU A 49 -2.26 -5.96 37.04
N ARG A 50 -3.34 -6.49 37.66
CA ARG A 50 -4.77 -6.07 37.57
C ARG A 50 -5.49 -6.32 38.93
N PRO A 51 -6.83 -6.21 39.13
CA PRO A 51 -7.95 -5.60 38.36
C PRO A 51 -8.98 -4.80 39.22
N ARG A 52 -10.01 -4.17 38.59
CA ARG A 52 -11.48 -4.30 38.89
C ARG A 52 -12.33 -3.29 38.07
N SER A 53 -13.64 -3.53 37.93
CA SER A 53 -14.47 -3.04 36.82
C SER A 53 -15.89 -2.54 37.17
N VAL A 54 -16.47 -1.67 36.30
CA VAL A 54 -17.91 -1.29 36.27
C VAL A 54 -18.36 -0.89 34.85
N ASN A 55 -19.28 -1.63 34.21
CA ASN A 55 -19.78 -1.41 32.83
C ASN A 55 -20.34 0.01 32.56
N LYS A 56 -20.00 0.62 31.41
CA LYS A 56 -20.55 1.92 30.94
C LYS A 56 -20.60 2.07 29.40
N GLU A 57 -21.27 1.17 28.68
CA GLU A 57 -21.42 1.27 27.21
C GLU A 57 -22.24 2.52 26.80
N GLY A 58 -21.63 3.48 26.09
CA GLY A 58 -22.34 4.59 25.44
C GLY A 58 -21.56 5.90 25.29
N ILE A 59 -20.67 6.22 26.22
CA ILE A 59 -19.89 7.48 26.22
C ILE A 59 -18.70 7.36 25.25
N MET A 60 -18.45 8.40 24.45
CA MET A 60 -17.28 8.51 23.59
C MET A 60 -16.33 9.59 24.13
N LEU A 61 -15.11 9.19 24.48
CA LEU A 61 -14.06 10.10 24.89
C LEU A 61 -13.14 10.39 23.72
N VAL A 62 -12.89 11.68 23.49
CA VAL A 62 -12.00 12.16 22.44
C VAL A 62 -10.91 13.02 23.08
N TRP A 63 -9.68 12.53 23.09
CA TRP A 63 -8.53 13.37 23.42
C TRP A 63 -8.07 14.14 22.17
N PHE A 64 -7.67 15.38 22.36
CA PHE A 64 -7.32 16.29 21.28
C PHE A 64 -6.00 17.02 21.59
N ASP A 65 -4.99 16.75 20.77
CA ASP A 65 -3.66 17.34 20.82
C ASP A 65 -3.73 18.89 20.92
N PRO A 66 -3.14 19.49 21.98
CA PRO A 66 -3.10 20.94 22.15
C PRO A 66 -2.52 21.70 20.95
N ASN A 67 -1.63 21.07 20.17
CA ASN A 67 -0.90 21.70 19.07
C ASN A 67 -1.74 21.81 17.77
N ILE A 68 -2.86 21.09 17.65
CA ILE A 68 -3.74 21.22 16.48
C ILE A 68 -4.58 22.50 16.59
N VAL A 69 -4.31 23.46 15.70
CA VAL A 69 -5.08 24.70 15.56
C VAL A 69 -6.34 24.45 14.72
N MET A 70 -7.43 24.05 15.38
CA MET A 70 -8.77 23.84 14.78
C MET A 70 -9.90 24.28 15.72
N ASP A 71 -11.04 24.69 15.15
CA ASP A 71 -12.27 25.02 15.90
C ASP A 71 -12.84 23.78 16.59
N LYS A 72 -12.65 23.72 17.91
CA LYS A 72 -13.07 22.59 18.76
C LYS A 72 -14.59 22.53 18.96
N ASP A 73 -15.32 23.65 18.86
CA ASP A 73 -16.79 23.69 18.97
C ASP A 73 -17.47 23.22 17.68
N GLN A 74 -16.92 23.57 16.51
CA GLN A 74 -17.39 23.06 15.23
C GLN A 74 -17.17 21.54 15.13
N LEU A 75 -16.02 21.04 15.60
CA LEU A 75 -15.75 19.60 15.68
C LEU A 75 -16.65 18.90 16.71
N LEU A 76 -16.84 19.48 17.90
CA LEU A 76 -17.73 18.92 18.93
C LEU A 76 -19.18 18.79 18.45
N LYS A 77 -19.68 19.77 17.69
CA LYS A 77 -21.00 19.68 17.02
C LYS A 77 -21.05 18.52 16.03
N ARG A 78 -20.03 18.37 15.17
CA ARG A 78 -19.95 17.26 14.20
C ARG A 78 -19.87 15.89 14.90
N LEU A 79 -19.08 15.74 15.95
CA LEU A 79 -19.00 14.51 16.75
C LEU A 79 -20.33 14.21 17.46
N ARG A 80 -21.02 15.22 18.00
CA ARG A 80 -22.34 15.04 18.61
C ARG A 80 -23.45 14.68 17.63
N THR A 81 -23.33 15.01 16.33
CA THR A 81 -24.21 14.44 15.29
C THR A 81 -23.93 12.97 14.96
N ILE A 82 -22.90 12.36 15.56
CA ILE A 82 -22.51 10.94 15.39
C ILE A 82 -22.74 10.15 16.69
N ASN A 83 -22.46 10.74 17.86
CA ASN A 83 -22.83 10.23 19.18
C ASN A 83 -23.14 11.38 20.16
N ASP A 84 -24.38 11.42 20.67
CA ASP A 84 -24.86 12.43 21.63
C ASP A 84 -23.95 12.58 22.85
N PHE A 85 -23.36 11.48 23.34
CA PHE A 85 -22.54 11.42 24.56
C PHE A 85 -21.03 11.51 24.28
N SER A 86 -20.65 12.51 23.48
CA SER A 86 -19.24 12.85 23.20
C SER A 86 -18.68 13.89 24.19
N LEU A 87 -17.53 13.56 24.80
CA LEU A 87 -16.74 14.44 25.68
C LEU A 87 -15.34 14.65 25.08
N ILE A 88 -14.89 15.91 25.00
CA ILE A 88 -13.56 16.29 24.51
C ILE A 88 -12.67 16.70 25.69
N TYR A 89 -11.41 16.28 25.63
CA TYR A 89 -10.36 16.64 26.59
C TYR A 89 -9.13 17.17 25.85
N SER A 90 -8.59 18.30 26.30
CA SER A 90 -7.29 18.82 25.83
C SER A 90 -6.11 18.35 26.68
N ASP A 91 -6.37 17.94 27.92
CA ASP A 91 -5.37 17.33 28.81
C ASP A 91 -5.45 15.80 28.72
N LEU A 92 -4.30 15.16 28.56
CA LEU A 92 -4.22 13.71 28.34
C LEU A 92 -4.54 12.94 29.62
N ASP A 93 -4.02 13.39 30.76
CA ASP A 93 -4.23 12.73 32.04
C ASP A 93 -5.68 12.88 32.52
N ASP A 94 -6.34 14.01 32.30
CA ASP A 94 -7.77 14.18 32.59
C ASP A 94 -8.63 13.26 31.70
N CYS A 95 -8.27 13.11 30.42
CA CYS A 95 -8.96 12.17 29.51
C CYS A 95 -8.75 10.73 29.97
N MET A 96 -7.52 10.34 30.27
CA MET A 96 -7.17 8.98 30.68
C MET A 96 -7.71 8.64 32.07
N ARG A 97 -7.70 9.56 33.02
CA ARG A 97 -8.36 9.42 34.33
C ARG A 97 -9.87 9.30 34.16
N SER A 98 -10.48 10.10 33.28
CA SER A 98 -11.91 9.99 32.96
C SER A 98 -12.26 8.66 32.30
N SER A 99 -11.46 8.17 31.34
CA SER A 99 -11.70 6.86 30.69
C SER A 99 -11.53 5.69 31.64
N LYS A 100 -10.54 5.75 32.55
CA LYS A 100 -10.32 4.71 33.56
C LYS A 100 -11.45 4.71 34.61
N ALA A 101 -11.87 5.88 35.10
CA ALA A 101 -13.05 6.00 35.98
C ALA A 101 -14.35 5.57 35.27
N MET A 102 -14.48 5.90 33.99
CA MET A 102 -15.61 5.50 33.16
C MET A 102 -15.52 4.06 32.66
N ASN A 103 -14.40 3.35 32.81
CA ASN A 103 -14.23 1.94 32.36
C ASN A 103 -14.77 1.78 30.92
N LEU A 104 -14.35 2.68 30.05
CA LEU A 104 -14.68 2.65 28.63
C LEU A 104 -13.55 1.93 27.89
N ASP A 105 -13.93 1.00 27.00
CA ASP A 105 -12.99 0.18 26.23
C ASP A 105 -12.55 0.89 24.92
N LYS A 106 -12.93 2.17 24.73
CA LYS A 106 -12.78 2.92 23.49
C LYS A 106 -12.53 4.42 23.75
N ILE A 107 -11.30 4.88 23.50
CA ILE A 107 -10.93 6.29 23.35
C ILE A 107 -10.55 6.54 21.88
N ILE A 108 -10.88 7.73 21.38
CA ILE A 108 -10.38 8.24 20.10
C ILE A 108 -9.34 9.33 20.38
N PHE A 109 -8.19 9.24 19.72
CA PHE A 109 -7.15 10.26 19.78
C PHE A 109 -7.13 11.04 18.47
N VAL A 110 -7.12 12.37 18.54
CA VAL A 110 -6.97 13.27 17.39
C VAL A 110 -5.70 14.08 17.60
N THR A 111 -4.71 13.88 16.73
CA THR A 111 -3.31 14.21 17.02
C THR A 111 -2.51 14.60 15.77
N THR A 112 -1.45 15.39 15.94
CA THR A 112 -0.38 15.53 14.95
C THR A 112 0.40 14.22 14.80
N CYS A 113 1.18 14.07 13.72
CA CYS A 113 1.94 12.85 13.43
C CYS A 113 3.02 12.56 14.48
N ASP A 114 3.68 13.60 14.98
CA ASP A 114 4.75 13.50 15.96
C ASP A 114 4.20 13.07 17.33
N ALA A 115 3.17 13.75 17.82
CA ALA A 115 2.48 13.39 19.07
C ALA A 115 1.79 12.02 18.98
N ALA A 116 1.37 11.56 17.80
CA ALA A 116 0.85 10.21 17.61
C ALA A 116 1.88 9.12 17.95
N SER A 117 3.16 9.38 17.70
CA SER A 117 4.24 8.42 17.94
C SER A 117 4.53 8.26 19.44
N GLN A 118 4.58 9.36 20.19
CA GLN A 118 4.62 9.33 21.67
C GLN A 118 3.36 8.68 22.25
N LEU A 119 2.17 9.04 21.76
CA LEU A 119 0.92 8.40 22.17
C LEU A 119 0.93 6.89 21.93
N VAL A 120 1.46 6.38 20.82
CA VAL A 120 1.58 4.93 20.57
C VAL A 120 2.53 4.24 21.55
N GLN A 121 3.61 4.91 21.98
CA GLN A 121 4.52 4.38 22.99
C GLN A 121 3.85 4.35 24.39
N ASP A 122 3.26 5.46 24.84
CA ASP A 122 2.57 5.56 26.14
C ASP A 122 1.29 4.71 26.20
N SER A 123 0.60 4.54 25.06
CA SER A 123 -0.61 3.72 24.93
C SER A 123 -0.34 2.24 24.67
N SER A 124 0.92 1.80 24.65
CA SER A 124 1.28 0.38 24.49
C SER A 124 0.62 -0.56 25.52
N ASN A 125 0.21 -0.03 26.68
CA ASN A 125 -0.54 -0.74 27.73
C ASN A 125 -2.07 -0.54 27.67
N LEU A 126 -2.60 0.22 26.70
CA LEU A 126 -4.03 0.56 26.59
C LEU A 126 -4.77 -0.33 25.59
N ASN A 127 -5.38 -1.41 26.11
CA ASN A 127 -6.41 -2.22 25.43
C ASN A 127 -7.74 -1.45 25.19
N ILE A 128 -7.67 -0.12 25.07
CA ILE A 128 -8.75 0.87 25.15
C ILE A 128 -8.72 1.82 23.94
N LEU A 129 -7.65 1.79 23.15
CA LEU A 129 -7.42 2.72 22.04
C LEU A 129 -8.08 2.19 20.76
N ASP A 130 -9.18 2.82 20.33
CA ASP A 130 -10.02 2.30 19.23
C ASP A 130 -9.64 2.88 17.86
N SER A 131 -9.12 4.11 17.84
CA SER A 131 -8.62 4.80 16.64
C SER A 131 -7.72 5.98 17.01
N ILE A 132 -6.63 6.15 16.27
CA ILE A 132 -5.87 7.40 16.21
C ILE A 132 -6.18 8.05 14.86
N PHE A 133 -6.65 9.30 14.87
CA PHE A 133 -6.78 10.14 13.70
C PHE A 133 -5.61 11.12 13.68
N ILE A 134 -4.61 10.79 12.85
CA ILE A 134 -3.51 11.69 12.52
C ILE A 134 -4.06 12.77 11.57
N TYR A 135 -3.86 14.03 11.92
CA TYR A 135 -4.26 15.17 11.09
C TYR A 135 -3.07 15.67 10.26
N ASP A 136 -3.11 15.40 8.95
CA ASP A 136 -2.13 15.85 7.96
C ASP A 136 -2.74 16.94 7.04
N ALA A 137 -1.93 17.92 6.64
CA ALA A 137 -2.37 19.18 6.04
C ALA A 137 -1.72 19.44 4.67
N LYS A 138 -2.35 18.88 3.63
CA LYS A 138 -2.07 19.02 2.17
C LYS A 138 -0.91 18.16 1.65
N SER A 139 -1.28 17.07 0.97
CA SER A 139 -0.45 16.43 -0.05
C SER A 139 -1.11 16.61 -1.42
N THR A 140 -0.35 17.06 -2.42
CA THR A 140 -0.82 17.28 -3.81
C THR A 140 0.11 16.59 -4.81
N VAL A 141 -0.40 16.40 -6.03
CA VAL A 141 0.25 15.87 -7.25
C VAL A 141 0.14 14.35 -7.49
N VAL A 142 -0.23 14.02 -8.73
CA VAL A 142 -0.46 12.69 -9.29
C VAL A 142 0.77 12.27 -10.10
N PRO A 143 1.36 11.09 -9.80
CA PRO A 143 1.27 9.97 -10.75
C PRO A 143 0.71 8.67 -10.13
N THR A 144 0.73 8.56 -8.81
CA THR A 144 0.37 7.36 -8.03
C THR A 144 -1.05 6.85 -8.31
N THR A 145 -1.93 7.71 -8.83
CA THR A 145 -3.35 7.46 -9.07
C THR A 145 -3.60 6.39 -10.15
N LEU A 146 -2.85 6.39 -11.26
CA LEU A 146 -2.98 5.36 -12.31
C LEU A 146 -2.62 3.96 -11.76
N ILE A 147 -1.56 3.89 -10.95
CA ILE A 147 -1.11 2.64 -10.31
C ILE A 147 -2.15 2.16 -9.29
N ASN A 148 -2.68 3.06 -8.45
CA ASN A 148 -3.70 2.73 -7.47
C ASN A 148 -5.05 2.39 -8.10
N TYR A 149 -5.37 2.98 -9.26
CA TYR A 149 -6.52 2.61 -10.09
C TYR A 149 -6.37 1.19 -10.65
N ALA A 150 -5.26 0.90 -11.35
CA ALA A 150 -4.98 -0.43 -11.90
C ALA A 150 -4.99 -1.52 -10.82
N LYS A 151 -4.44 -1.23 -9.62
CA LYS A 151 -4.52 -2.11 -8.45
C LYS A 151 -5.96 -2.38 -8.01
N ASN A 152 -6.84 -1.37 -7.94
CA ASN A 152 -8.25 -1.59 -7.57
C ASN A 152 -9.00 -2.45 -8.59
N GLN A 153 -8.73 -2.26 -9.89
CA GLN A 153 -9.41 -3.01 -10.94
C GLN A 153 -8.94 -4.45 -11.06
N LEU A 154 -7.62 -4.67 -10.99
CA LEU A 154 -7.01 -6.00 -10.81
C LEU A 154 -7.64 -6.71 -9.61
N PHE A 155 -7.82 -5.98 -8.51
CA PHE A 155 -8.45 -6.51 -7.31
C PHE A 155 -9.91 -6.91 -7.54
N ASN A 156 -10.72 -6.07 -8.19
CA ASN A 156 -12.12 -6.37 -8.55
C ASN A 156 -12.23 -7.64 -9.41
N ASP A 157 -11.53 -7.68 -10.54
CA ASP A 157 -11.51 -8.84 -11.44
C ASP A 157 -11.08 -10.12 -10.70
N MET A 158 -10.11 -10.02 -9.79
CA MET A 158 -9.69 -11.15 -8.97
C MET A 158 -10.74 -11.58 -7.94
N ILE A 159 -11.53 -10.69 -7.32
CA ILE A 159 -12.61 -11.10 -6.39
C ILE A 159 -13.60 -12.01 -7.11
N HIS A 160 -14.02 -11.64 -8.32
CA HIS A 160 -14.96 -12.42 -9.14
C HIS A 160 -14.42 -13.80 -9.56
N GLN A 161 -13.12 -14.05 -9.33
CA GLN A 161 -12.40 -15.28 -9.65
C GLN A 161 -11.95 -16.06 -8.38
N LEU A 162 -12.27 -15.56 -7.18
CA LEU A 162 -11.99 -16.26 -5.92
C LEU A 162 -12.94 -17.46 -5.70
N PRO A 163 -12.61 -18.40 -4.77
CA PRO A 163 -13.43 -19.58 -4.52
C PRO A 163 -14.84 -19.23 -4.03
N HIS A 164 -15.83 -19.59 -4.84
CA HIS A 164 -17.25 -19.32 -4.64
C HIS A 164 -18.02 -20.58 -4.24
N ASP A 165 -17.82 -21.03 -3.01
CA ASP A 165 -18.34 -22.30 -2.49
C ASP A 165 -19.07 -22.15 -1.14
N ARG A 166 -19.54 -23.27 -0.58
CA ARG A 166 -20.21 -23.28 0.73
C ARG A 166 -19.28 -22.87 1.88
N SER A 167 -17.96 -23.12 1.75
CA SER A 167 -16.96 -22.66 2.71
C SER A 167 -16.89 -21.11 2.73
N ALA A 168 -16.93 -20.48 1.56
CA ALA A 168 -17.01 -19.03 1.42
C ALA A 168 -18.28 -18.43 2.04
N LYS A 169 -19.46 -19.04 1.83
CA LYS A 169 -20.71 -18.60 2.51
C LYS A 169 -20.54 -18.66 4.04
N GLN A 170 -20.00 -19.76 4.58
CA GLN A 170 -19.85 -19.93 6.03
C GLN A 170 -18.81 -18.97 6.62
N GLN A 171 -17.63 -18.85 6.00
CA GLN A 171 -16.59 -17.91 6.44
C GLN A 171 -17.09 -16.46 6.54
N MET A 172 -17.93 -16.04 5.59
CA MET A 172 -18.58 -14.73 5.60
C MET A 172 -19.53 -14.58 6.80
N ILE A 173 -20.38 -15.57 7.04
CA ILE A 173 -21.38 -15.55 8.12
C ILE A 173 -20.71 -15.59 9.49
N ASP A 174 -19.71 -16.43 9.68
CA ASP A 174 -18.98 -16.55 10.95
C ASP A 174 -18.18 -15.28 11.27
N ALA A 175 -17.62 -14.62 10.26
CA ALA A 175 -17.01 -13.30 10.42
C ALA A 175 -18.05 -12.23 10.81
N CYS A 176 -19.25 -12.26 10.23
CA CYS A 176 -20.35 -11.36 10.61
C CYS A 176 -20.81 -11.62 12.06
N ARG A 177 -20.94 -12.89 12.47
CA ARG A 177 -21.26 -13.29 13.85
C ARG A 177 -20.23 -12.78 14.86
N ASN A 178 -18.93 -12.87 14.53
CA ASN A 178 -17.87 -12.32 15.38
C ASN A 178 -17.88 -10.79 15.41
N TYR A 179 -18.09 -10.11 14.28
CA TYR A 179 -18.14 -8.64 14.21
C TYR A 179 -19.30 -8.05 15.03
N TYR A 180 -20.46 -8.72 15.02
CA TYR A 180 -21.67 -8.29 15.74
C TYR A 180 -21.91 -9.08 17.04
N ARG A 181 -20.86 -9.65 17.63
CA ARG A 181 -20.94 -10.41 18.88
C ARG A 181 -21.51 -9.52 20.00
N GLY A 182 -22.59 -9.98 20.65
CA GLY A 182 -23.34 -9.23 21.65
C GLY A 182 -24.54 -8.44 21.10
N ASN A 183 -24.57 -8.10 19.81
CA ASN A 183 -25.69 -7.40 19.18
C ASN A 183 -26.76 -8.40 18.68
N SER A 184 -27.64 -8.84 19.58
CA SER A 184 -28.72 -9.80 19.29
C SER A 184 -29.58 -9.40 18.09
N THR A 185 -29.92 -8.11 17.94
CA THR A 185 -30.74 -7.62 16.82
C THR A 185 -30.07 -7.81 15.45
N VAL A 186 -28.74 -7.70 15.36
CA VAL A 186 -28.01 -7.98 14.11
C VAL A 186 -27.70 -9.46 13.96
N LEU A 187 -27.42 -10.20 15.05
CA LEU A 187 -27.22 -11.65 15.02
C LEU A 187 -28.46 -12.39 14.49
N ASN A 188 -29.66 -12.02 14.94
CA ASN A 188 -30.92 -12.58 14.40
C ASN A 188 -31.06 -12.34 12.88
N LYS A 189 -30.58 -11.19 12.37
CA LYS A 189 -30.56 -10.90 10.92
C LYS A 189 -29.48 -11.67 10.16
N ILE A 190 -28.40 -12.07 10.82
CA ILE A 190 -27.37 -12.95 10.26
C ILE A 190 -27.90 -14.40 10.19
N GLU A 191 -28.76 -14.82 11.12
CA GLU A 191 -29.45 -16.12 11.09
C GLU A 191 -30.59 -16.13 10.05
N GLU A 192 -31.37 -15.05 9.94
CA GLU A 192 -32.29 -14.79 8.82
C GLU A 192 -31.54 -14.96 7.49
N PHE A 193 -30.38 -14.31 7.34
CA PHE A 193 -29.56 -14.42 6.14
C PHE A 193 -29.00 -15.82 5.89
N GLU A 194 -28.41 -16.50 6.90
CA GLU A 194 -27.83 -17.83 6.73
C GLU A 194 -28.86 -18.82 6.19
N THR A 195 -30.07 -18.78 6.75
CA THR A 195 -31.19 -19.69 6.46
C THR A 195 -31.98 -19.33 5.20
N THR A 196 -32.14 -18.05 4.85
CA THR A 196 -33.00 -17.62 3.73
C THR A 196 -32.25 -17.09 2.50
N TYR A 197 -30.95 -16.79 2.57
CA TYR A 197 -30.23 -16.23 1.43
C TYR A 197 -30.07 -17.22 0.26
N GLU A 198 -30.72 -16.86 -0.85
CA GLU A 198 -30.50 -17.40 -2.19
C GLU A 198 -29.79 -16.36 -3.08
N VAL A 199 -29.14 -16.83 -4.15
CA VAL A 199 -28.32 -16.00 -5.07
C VAL A 199 -29.12 -14.89 -5.74
N ASP A 200 -30.39 -15.15 -6.06
CA ASP A 200 -31.26 -14.18 -6.75
C ASP A 200 -31.74 -13.05 -5.82
N ASP A 201 -31.67 -13.24 -4.50
CA ASP A 201 -32.07 -12.27 -3.48
C ASP A 201 -30.92 -11.30 -3.10
N CYS A 202 -29.75 -11.38 -3.75
CA CYS A 202 -28.56 -10.61 -3.37
C CYS A 202 -28.65 -9.09 -3.63
N ILE A 203 -29.40 -8.65 -4.63
CA ILE A 203 -29.65 -7.21 -4.87
C ILE A 203 -30.50 -6.63 -3.72
N ARG A 204 -31.51 -7.40 -3.30
CA ARG A 204 -32.41 -7.07 -2.19
C ARG A 204 -31.67 -6.98 -0.85
N TRP A 205 -30.85 -7.97 -0.52
CA TRP A 205 -30.04 -7.95 0.70
C TRP A 205 -28.98 -6.83 0.74
N TYR A 206 -28.55 -6.33 -0.42
CA TYR A 206 -27.56 -5.25 -0.54
C TYR A 206 -28.20 -3.86 -0.41
N THR A 207 -29.45 -3.71 -0.83
CA THR A 207 -30.20 -2.44 -0.78
C THR A 207 -30.89 -2.21 0.57
N LYS A 208 -31.23 -3.30 1.29
CA LYS A 208 -31.70 -3.32 2.69
C LYS A 208 -30.60 -2.84 3.66
N ASP A 209 -30.91 -2.05 4.70
CA ASP A 209 -29.94 -1.48 5.67
C ASP A 209 -29.36 -2.53 6.66
N THR A 210 -28.62 -3.51 6.12
CA THR A 210 -28.16 -4.73 6.82
C THR A 210 -26.67 -4.70 7.15
N PHE A 211 -26.21 -5.75 7.85
CA PHE A 211 -24.80 -6.00 8.08
C PHE A 211 -24.01 -6.19 6.77
N VAL A 212 -24.62 -6.81 5.75
CA VAL A 212 -23.98 -7.09 4.45
C VAL A 212 -23.61 -5.78 3.75
N TYR A 213 -24.60 -4.90 3.55
CA TYR A 213 -24.37 -3.57 2.97
C TYR A 213 -23.27 -2.80 3.72
N LYS A 214 -23.36 -2.78 5.06
CA LYS A 214 -22.45 -2.02 5.94
C LYS A 214 -21.01 -2.54 5.89
N LEU A 215 -20.81 -3.85 6.00
CA LEU A 215 -19.47 -4.45 6.04
C LEU A 215 -18.81 -4.46 4.66
N ILE A 216 -19.53 -4.77 3.58
CA ILE A 216 -18.99 -4.70 2.21
C ILE A 216 -18.57 -3.26 1.88
N ASN A 217 -19.43 -2.26 2.12
CA ASN A 217 -19.07 -0.87 1.83
C ASN A 217 -18.01 -0.30 2.79
N LYS A 218 -17.91 -0.80 4.03
CA LYS A 218 -16.75 -0.51 4.90
C LYS A 218 -15.48 -1.02 4.22
N ALA A 219 -15.42 -2.32 3.92
CA ALA A 219 -14.25 -2.99 3.38
C ALA A 219 -13.77 -2.41 2.04
N LEU A 220 -14.71 -2.10 1.13
CA LEU A 220 -14.45 -1.43 -0.14
C LEU A 220 -13.81 -0.05 0.06
N ARG A 221 -14.38 0.80 0.93
CA ARG A 221 -13.86 2.14 1.21
C ARG A 221 -12.50 2.13 1.94
N THR A 222 -12.28 1.18 2.85
CA THR A 222 -11.02 1.06 3.61
C THR A 222 -9.96 0.21 2.89
N LYS A 223 -10.25 -0.30 1.68
CA LYS A 223 -9.43 -1.28 0.94
C LYS A 223 -8.97 -2.44 1.85
N ASP A 224 -9.91 -2.94 2.65
CA ASP A 224 -9.69 -4.06 3.56
C ASP A 224 -9.76 -5.37 2.78
N VAL A 225 -8.61 -5.72 2.20
CA VAL A 225 -8.33 -6.95 1.48
C VAL A 225 -8.85 -8.21 2.19
N GLU A 226 -8.73 -8.28 3.52
CA GLU A 226 -9.13 -9.46 4.28
C GLU A 226 -10.65 -9.58 4.34
N GLN A 227 -11.33 -8.48 4.65
CA GLN A 227 -12.80 -8.43 4.63
C GLN A 227 -13.33 -8.67 3.21
N LEU A 228 -12.71 -8.11 2.17
CA LEU A 228 -13.13 -8.35 0.78
C LEU A 228 -12.94 -9.82 0.35
N TYR A 229 -11.88 -10.50 0.83
CA TYR A 229 -11.75 -11.96 0.67
C TYR A 229 -12.81 -12.75 1.47
N VAL A 230 -13.20 -12.29 2.66
CA VAL A 230 -14.28 -12.89 3.45
C VAL A 230 -15.65 -12.73 2.75
N PHE A 231 -15.94 -11.54 2.22
CA PHE A 231 -17.19 -11.23 1.50
C PHE A 231 -17.20 -11.67 0.02
N ARG A 232 -16.14 -12.34 -0.46
CA ARG A 232 -15.99 -12.81 -1.86
C ARG A 232 -17.21 -13.52 -2.42
N TYR A 233 -17.90 -14.29 -1.59
CA TYR A 233 -19.09 -15.05 -1.95
C TYR A 233 -20.20 -14.10 -2.44
N TYR A 234 -20.61 -13.19 -1.55
CA TYR A 234 -21.65 -12.23 -1.84
C TYR A 234 -21.29 -11.21 -2.92
N ILE A 235 -20.04 -10.73 -2.94
CA ILE A 235 -19.57 -9.79 -3.98
C ILE A 235 -19.67 -10.42 -5.38
N THR A 236 -19.41 -11.72 -5.48
CA THR A 236 -19.53 -12.48 -6.73
C THR A 236 -20.98 -12.71 -7.13
N ASP A 237 -21.87 -13.10 -6.20
CA ASP A 237 -23.31 -13.23 -6.48
C ASP A 237 -23.95 -11.90 -6.89
N LEU A 238 -23.58 -10.79 -6.21
CA LEU A 238 -24.08 -9.46 -6.50
C LEU A 238 -23.66 -9.00 -7.89
N SER A 239 -22.37 -9.06 -8.24
CA SER A 239 -21.88 -8.69 -9.58
C SER A 239 -22.53 -9.55 -10.68
N LYS A 240 -22.65 -10.87 -10.49
CA LYS A 240 -23.38 -11.75 -11.43
C LYS A 240 -24.83 -11.29 -11.64
N SER A 241 -25.49 -10.82 -10.59
CA SER A 241 -26.89 -10.37 -10.65
C SER A 241 -27.03 -8.99 -11.28
N LEU A 242 -26.15 -8.04 -10.97
CA LEU A 242 -26.06 -6.76 -11.68
C LEU A 242 -25.80 -6.98 -13.18
N ASN A 243 -24.92 -7.92 -13.55
CA ASN A 243 -24.70 -8.30 -14.94
C ASN A 243 -25.98 -8.88 -15.60
N ARG A 244 -26.75 -9.72 -14.89
CA ARG A 244 -28.04 -10.24 -15.42
C ARG A 244 -29.05 -9.13 -15.69
N GLU A 245 -29.21 -8.18 -14.77
CA GLU A 245 -30.13 -7.05 -14.97
C GLU A 245 -29.64 -6.07 -16.05
N PHE A 246 -28.33 -5.79 -16.12
CA PHE A 246 -27.72 -5.03 -17.22
C PHE A 246 -27.93 -5.70 -18.59
N HIS A 247 -27.82 -7.03 -18.67
CA HIS A 247 -28.15 -7.77 -19.89
C HIS A 247 -29.62 -7.65 -20.29
N ARG A 248 -30.56 -7.64 -19.34
CA ARG A 248 -31.98 -7.36 -19.63
C ARG A 248 -32.17 -5.92 -20.10
N LEU A 249 -31.62 -4.95 -19.39
CA LEU A 249 -31.71 -3.52 -19.70
C LEU A 249 -31.25 -3.21 -21.14
N ARG A 250 -30.11 -3.77 -21.59
CA ARG A 250 -29.60 -3.52 -22.95
C ARG A 250 -30.44 -4.15 -24.08
N THR A 251 -31.37 -5.07 -23.77
CA THR A 251 -32.36 -5.55 -24.77
C THR A 251 -33.56 -4.62 -24.92
N MET A 252 -33.69 -3.62 -24.03
CA MET A 252 -34.81 -2.67 -24.02
C MET A 252 -34.40 -1.27 -24.51
N THR A 253 -33.15 -0.86 -24.30
CA THR A 253 -32.61 0.42 -24.79
C THR A 253 -31.10 0.32 -25.02
N ASN A 254 -30.59 1.14 -25.94
CA ASN A 254 -29.15 1.27 -26.23
C ASN A 254 -28.46 2.32 -25.34
N SER A 255 -29.22 3.21 -24.69
CA SER A 255 -28.68 4.27 -23.84
C SER A 255 -29.56 4.51 -22.62
N LEU A 256 -28.93 5.06 -21.56
CA LEU A 256 -29.59 5.47 -20.33
C LEU A 256 -28.88 6.71 -19.76
N THR A 257 -29.65 7.62 -19.15
CA THR A 257 -29.10 8.66 -18.28
C THR A 257 -29.51 8.37 -16.84
N VAL A 258 -28.56 8.41 -15.91
CA VAL A 258 -28.81 8.25 -14.47
C VAL A 258 -28.25 9.42 -13.68
N TYR A 259 -28.83 9.66 -12.51
CA TYR A 259 -28.59 10.85 -11.70
C TYR A 259 -28.18 10.49 -10.28
N ARG A 260 -27.30 11.29 -9.69
CA ARG A 260 -26.92 11.16 -8.27
C ARG A 260 -26.64 12.51 -7.66
N GLY A 261 -27.52 12.98 -6.77
CA GLY A 261 -27.21 14.12 -5.92
C GLY A 261 -26.29 13.71 -4.78
N ALA A 262 -25.37 14.59 -4.42
CA ALA A 262 -24.50 14.48 -3.26
C ALA A 262 -24.09 15.88 -2.77
N THR A 263 -23.47 15.93 -1.60
CA THR A 263 -22.80 17.11 -1.04
C THR A 263 -21.34 16.79 -0.77
N MET A 264 -20.46 17.78 -0.97
CA MET A 264 -19.01 17.66 -0.75
C MET A 264 -18.43 18.98 -0.21
N SER A 265 -17.24 18.94 0.37
CA SER A 265 -16.52 20.16 0.80
C SER A 265 -16.11 21.04 -0.39
N SER A 266 -15.77 22.30 -0.10
CA SER A 266 -15.26 23.23 -1.11
C SER A 266 -13.92 22.78 -1.73
N ASP A 267 -13.10 22.04 -0.98
CA ASP A 267 -11.80 21.52 -1.45
C ASP A 267 -11.98 20.30 -2.36
N GLU A 268 -12.80 19.32 -1.96
CA GLU A 268 -13.21 18.18 -2.81
C GLU A 268 -13.85 18.67 -4.13
N PHE A 269 -14.65 19.73 -4.06
CA PHE A 269 -15.23 20.36 -5.25
C PHE A 269 -14.20 21.08 -6.14
N HIS A 270 -13.13 21.63 -5.55
CA HIS A 270 -12.05 22.26 -6.31
C HIS A 270 -11.19 21.20 -7.04
N GLU A 271 -10.87 20.09 -6.37
CA GLU A 271 -10.19 18.94 -6.97
C GLU A 271 -11.02 18.35 -8.13
N LEU A 272 -12.31 18.12 -7.91
CA LEU A 272 -13.24 17.68 -8.96
C LEU A 272 -13.27 18.64 -10.15
N LYS A 273 -13.24 19.96 -9.90
CA LYS A 273 -13.18 20.98 -10.97
C LYS A 273 -11.84 21.04 -11.70
N SER A 274 -10.72 20.70 -11.04
CA SER A 274 -9.43 20.51 -11.71
C SER A 274 -9.35 19.22 -12.53
N SER A 275 -10.30 18.29 -12.34
CA SER A 275 -10.33 16.97 -12.99
C SER A 275 -11.21 16.90 -14.26
N VAL A 276 -11.70 18.03 -14.77
CA VAL A 276 -12.48 18.07 -16.02
C VAL A 276 -11.62 17.61 -17.21
N GLY A 277 -12.15 16.71 -18.03
CA GLY A 277 -11.41 16.02 -19.10
C GLY A 277 -10.57 14.83 -18.64
N LEU A 278 -10.60 14.47 -17.35
CA LEU A 278 -9.94 13.27 -16.81
C LEU A 278 -10.95 12.17 -16.46
N LEU A 279 -10.44 10.95 -16.28
CA LEU A 279 -11.23 9.80 -15.85
C LEU A 279 -11.22 9.66 -14.32
N ILE A 280 -12.37 9.27 -13.77
CA ILE A 280 -12.58 8.91 -12.36
C ILE A 280 -13.21 7.51 -12.23
N SER A 281 -13.01 6.85 -11.09
CA SER A 281 -13.48 5.48 -10.82
C SER A 281 -14.10 5.34 -9.43
N THR A 282 -15.15 4.54 -9.26
CA THR A 282 -15.72 4.28 -7.93
C THR A 282 -15.08 3.07 -7.24
N ASN A 283 -14.55 3.28 -6.02
CA ASN A 283 -14.03 2.22 -5.15
C ASN A 283 -15.12 1.29 -4.59
N SER A 284 -16.39 1.48 -4.94
CA SER A 284 -17.53 0.66 -4.52
C SER A 284 -18.59 0.60 -5.64
N TYR A 285 -19.58 -0.28 -5.46
CA TYR A 285 -20.83 -0.22 -6.20
C TYR A 285 -21.41 1.19 -6.08
N PHE A 286 -21.84 1.78 -7.19
CA PHE A 286 -22.28 3.16 -7.23
C PHE A 286 -23.78 3.21 -7.51
N SER A 287 -24.51 3.78 -6.56
CA SER A 287 -25.97 3.86 -6.55
C SER A 287 -26.43 5.20 -7.08
N THR A 288 -27.36 5.15 -8.01
CA THR A 288 -27.89 6.26 -8.79
C THR A 288 -29.39 6.06 -8.99
N SER A 289 -30.12 7.08 -9.45
CA SER A 289 -31.54 6.95 -9.79
C SER A 289 -31.79 7.42 -11.22
N ARG A 290 -32.72 6.77 -11.93
CA ARG A 290 -33.24 7.30 -13.21
C ARG A 290 -34.11 8.55 -13.00
N SER A 291 -34.57 8.80 -11.78
CA SER A 291 -35.34 9.99 -11.44
C SER A 291 -34.43 11.15 -11.03
N ARG A 292 -34.29 12.14 -11.93
CA ARG A 292 -33.57 13.38 -11.66
C ARG A 292 -34.06 14.08 -10.39
N SER A 293 -35.38 14.19 -10.22
CA SER A 293 -35.98 14.90 -9.08
C SER A 293 -35.78 14.19 -7.75
N ILE A 294 -35.65 12.86 -7.72
CA ILE A 294 -35.23 12.13 -6.50
C ILE A 294 -33.76 12.43 -6.21
N ALA A 295 -32.88 12.40 -7.23
CA ALA A 295 -31.47 12.70 -7.06
C ALA A 295 -31.23 14.15 -6.58
N GLU A 296 -31.97 15.13 -7.10
CA GLU A 296 -31.88 16.55 -6.72
C GLU A 296 -32.16 16.84 -5.24
N ILE A 297 -32.92 15.99 -4.53
CA ILE A 297 -33.13 16.11 -3.08
C ILE A 297 -31.79 16.05 -2.31
N TYR A 298 -30.82 15.30 -2.81
CA TYR A 298 -29.53 15.05 -2.15
C TYR A 298 -28.44 16.06 -2.52
N THR A 299 -28.77 17.14 -3.25
CA THR A 299 -27.86 18.26 -3.51
C THR A 299 -27.99 19.39 -2.48
N GLY A 300 -28.97 19.32 -1.58
CA GLY A 300 -29.26 20.39 -0.61
C GLY A 300 -28.20 20.52 0.48
N SER A 301 -27.68 21.73 0.68
CA SER A 301 -26.86 22.11 1.84
C SER A 301 -27.25 23.49 2.33
N ASN A 302 -27.31 23.65 3.66
CA ASN A 302 -27.45 24.95 4.33
C ASN A 302 -26.10 25.53 4.80
N ASP A 303 -25.01 24.77 4.66
CA ASP A 303 -23.63 25.18 4.98
C ASP A 303 -22.93 25.68 3.72
N SER A 304 -22.40 26.91 3.76
CA SER A 304 -21.71 27.56 2.65
C SER A 304 -20.33 26.96 2.34
N ALA A 305 -19.71 26.25 3.30
CA ALA A 305 -18.47 25.51 3.09
C ALA A 305 -18.68 24.21 2.28
N ILE A 306 -19.94 23.75 2.16
CA ILE A 306 -20.34 22.54 1.46
C ILE A 306 -20.99 22.92 0.11
N LYS A 307 -20.64 22.21 -0.96
CA LYS A 307 -21.22 22.38 -2.31
C LYS A 307 -22.16 21.23 -2.62
N GLY A 308 -23.36 21.57 -3.07
CA GLY A 308 -24.31 20.63 -3.66
C GLY A 308 -23.89 20.27 -5.08
N VAL A 309 -23.92 18.98 -5.41
CA VAL A 309 -23.54 18.45 -6.73
C VAL A 309 -24.54 17.41 -7.20
N LEU A 310 -25.07 17.59 -8.40
CA LEU A 310 -25.84 16.58 -9.14
C LEU A 310 -24.94 15.98 -10.22
N PHE A 311 -24.56 14.72 -10.06
CA PHE A 311 -23.96 13.96 -11.14
C PHE A 311 -25.05 13.54 -12.13
N GLU A 312 -24.84 13.84 -13.40
CA GLU A 312 -25.70 13.51 -14.54
C GLU A 312 -24.87 12.63 -15.48
N ILE A 313 -25.20 11.34 -15.58
CA ILE A 313 -24.31 10.31 -16.12
C ILE A 313 -24.91 9.72 -17.39
N GLU A 314 -24.24 9.94 -18.52
CA GLU A 314 -24.52 9.29 -19.81
C GLU A 314 -23.98 7.86 -19.80
N CYS A 315 -24.83 6.87 -20.10
CA CYS A 315 -24.47 5.47 -20.26
C CYS A 315 -24.83 4.97 -21.67
N ASP A 316 -23.81 4.62 -22.44
CA ASP A 316 -23.94 3.80 -23.64
C ASP A 316 -23.99 2.31 -23.23
N LEU A 317 -25.12 1.64 -23.47
CA LEU A 317 -25.34 0.24 -23.09
C LEU A 317 -24.86 -0.75 -24.16
N CYS A 318 -24.34 -0.25 -25.29
CA CYS A 318 -23.58 -1.03 -26.25
C CYS A 318 -22.15 -1.33 -25.74
N LYS A 319 -21.59 -0.46 -24.89
CA LYS A 319 -20.30 -0.62 -24.20
C LYS A 319 -20.38 -1.66 -23.07
N ASN A 320 -19.24 -2.19 -22.64
CA ASN A 320 -19.18 -3.23 -21.59
C ASN A 320 -19.09 -2.64 -20.17
N ILE A 321 -20.02 -1.73 -19.86
CA ILE A 321 -20.12 -1.01 -18.59
C ILE A 321 -21.38 -1.49 -17.85
N VAL A 322 -21.19 -2.16 -16.71
CA VAL A 322 -22.30 -2.81 -16.01
C VAL A 322 -23.09 -1.80 -15.17
N VAL A 323 -24.17 -1.27 -15.76
CA VAL A 323 -25.20 -0.50 -15.06
C VAL A 323 -26.52 -1.28 -15.07
N ALA A 324 -26.99 -1.68 -13.89
CA ALA A 324 -28.20 -2.45 -13.70
C ALA A 324 -29.38 -1.53 -13.32
N ASP A 325 -30.53 -1.69 -13.95
CA ASP A 325 -31.81 -1.29 -13.35
C ASP A 325 -32.14 -2.30 -12.26
N VAL A 326 -32.23 -1.85 -11.01
CA VAL A 326 -32.50 -2.69 -9.84
C VAL A 326 -33.80 -2.32 -9.13
N SER A 327 -34.58 -1.41 -9.72
CA SER A 327 -35.80 -0.87 -9.09
C SER A 327 -36.89 -1.91 -8.80
N SER A 328 -36.90 -3.04 -9.51
CA SER A 328 -37.78 -4.18 -9.25
C SER A 328 -37.31 -5.10 -8.11
N SER A 329 -36.07 -4.94 -7.63
CA SER A 329 -35.40 -5.85 -6.69
C SER A 329 -34.69 -5.14 -5.53
N SER A 330 -34.82 -3.81 -5.44
CA SER A 330 -34.32 -2.99 -4.33
C SER A 330 -35.34 -2.96 -3.19
N GLU A 331 -34.86 -2.95 -1.94
CA GLU A 331 -35.70 -2.63 -0.76
C GLU A 331 -35.91 -1.12 -0.56
N ILE A 332 -35.49 -0.28 -1.53
CA ILE A 332 -35.86 1.13 -1.59
C ILE A 332 -37.08 1.29 -2.49
N TYR A 333 -38.25 1.19 -1.85
CA TYR A 333 -39.54 1.47 -2.46
C TYR A 333 -39.63 2.90 -3.01
N ASP A 334 -40.40 3.07 -4.09
CA ASP A 334 -40.62 4.32 -4.82
C ASP A 334 -39.37 4.97 -5.46
N GLU A 335 -38.21 4.32 -5.45
CA GLU A 335 -37.00 4.78 -6.14
C GLU A 335 -36.68 3.98 -7.40
N LEU A 336 -36.45 4.68 -8.51
CA LEU A 336 -35.96 4.08 -9.77
C LEU A 336 -34.44 3.83 -9.72
N GLU A 337 -33.99 3.06 -8.72
CA GLU A 337 -32.56 2.82 -8.45
C GLU A 337 -31.87 2.07 -9.61
N CYS A 338 -30.69 2.58 -9.99
CA CYS A 338 -29.71 1.91 -10.81
C CYS A 338 -28.39 1.72 -10.06
N LEU A 339 -27.82 0.52 -10.14
CA LEU A 339 -26.54 0.15 -9.53
C LEU A 339 -25.48 -0.12 -10.59
N PHE A 340 -24.37 0.60 -10.51
CA PHE A 340 -23.13 0.28 -11.20
C PHE A 340 -22.33 -0.78 -10.44
N ASP A 341 -21.69 -1.69 -11.17
CA ASP A 341 -20.78 -2.70 -10.62
C ASP A 341 -19.44 -2.09 -10.14
N LEU A 342 -18.66 -2.88 -9.39
CA LEU A 342 -17.38 -2.45 -8.81
C LEU A 342 -16.42 -1.88 -9.87
N GLY A 343 -15.79 -0.76 -9.55
CA GLY A 343 -14.78 -0.15 -10.43
C GLY A 343 -15.34 0.53 -11.67
N SER A 344 -16.64 0.83 -11.73
CA SER A 344 -17.20 1.59 -12.86
C SER A 344 -16.50 2.95 -13.04
N THR A 345 -16.22 3.30 -14.30
CA THR A 345 -15.38 4.42 -14.71
C THR A 345 -16.12 5.46 -15.52
N PHE A 346 -15.78 6.73 -15.29
CA PHE A 346 -16.48 7.89 -15.83
C PHE A 346 -15.51 8.98 -16.29
N GLU A 347 -15.76 9.55 -17.46
CA GLU A 347 -15.14 10.77 -17.99
C GLU A 347 -15.89 11.99 -17.44
N ILE A 348 -15.17 12.99 -16.90
CA ILE A 348 -15.78 14.26 -16.48
C ILE A 348 -15.86 15.21 -17.68
N ILE A 349 -17.04 15.34 -18.30
CA ILE A 349 -17.26 16.19 -19.48
C ILE A 349 -17.26 17.68 -19.09
N SER A 350 -18.11 18.06 -18.12
CA SER A 350 -18.28 19.46 -17.72
C SER A 350 -18.82 19.59 -16.30
N ILE A 351 -18.65 20.80 -15.72
CA ILE A 351 -19.26 21.19 -14.45
C ILE A 351 -19.93 22.56 -14.64
N GLU A 352 -21.25 22.59 -14.49
CA GLU A 352 -22.10 23.74 -14.81
C GLU A 352 -22.91 24.16 -13.57
N PRO A 353 -22.97 25.45 -13.20
CA PRO A 353 -23.81 25.90 -12.09
C PRO A 353 -25.29 25.85 -12.48
N ASN A 354 -26.13 25.18 -11.69
CA ASN A 354 -27.57 25.37 -11.80
C ASN A 354 -27.98 26.62 -11.01
N ASN A 355 -28.57 27.58 -11.71
CA ASN A 355 -29.10 28.83 -11.15
C ASN A 355 -30.64 28.82 -11.03
N GLN A 356 -31.30 27.70 -11.34
CA GLN A 356 -32.75 27.54 -11.24
C GLN A 356 -33.13 26.86 -9.91
N TYR A 357 -33.75 27.64 -9.02
CA TYR A 357 -34.39 27.25 -7.76
C TYR A 357 -33.50 26.74 -6.61
N SER A 358 -32.37 26.07 -6.86
CA SER A 358 -31.41 25.70 -5.82
C SER A 358 -29.96 25.75 -6.32
N SER A 359 -29.06 26.28 -5.48
CA SER A 359 -27.66 26.54 -5.86
C SER A 359 -26.79 25.28 -5.73
N TYR A 360 -26.84 24.43 -6.75
CA TYR A 360 -25.99 23.24 -6.89
C TYR A 360 -25.30 23.22 -8.26
N TYR A 361 -24.26 22.39 -8.42
CA TYR A 361 -23.56 22.21 -9.70
C TYR A 361 -23.98 20.90 -10.37
N VAL A 362 -24.31 20.95 -11.66
CA VAL A 362 -24.45 19.75 -12.50
C VAL A 362 -23.06 19.33 -12.96
N VAL A 363 -22.68 18.09 -12.67
CA VAL A 363 -21.44 17.46 -13.16
C VAL A 363 -21.83 16.43 -14.20
N LYS A 364 -21.55 16.71 -15.47
CA LYS A 364 -21.85 15.80 -16.57
C LYS A 364 -20.75 14.78 -16.70
N LEU A 365 -21.12 13.51 -16.56
CA LEU A 365 -20.24 12.36 -16.64
C LEU A 365 -20.63 11.49 -17.84
N ARG A 366 -19.65 10.85 -18.47
CA ARG A 366 -19.90 9.76 -19.42
C ARG A 366 -19.26 8.48 -18.90
N ALA A 367 -20.04 7.42 -18.78
CA ALA A 367 -19.50 6.12 -18.42
C ALA A 367 -18.65 5.57 -19.58
N THR A 368 -17.44 5.06 -19.29
CA THR A 368 -16.50 4.56 -20.31
C THR A 368 -15.80 3.27 -19.90
N ASP A 369 -15.49 2.41 -20.88
CA ASP A 369 -14.78 1.14 -20.77
C ASP A 369 -13.36 1.16 -21.38
N GLU A 370 -12.88 2.32 -21.84
CA GLU A 370 -11.57 2.45 -22.54
C GLU A 370 -10.38 1.92 -21.73
N GLN A 371 -10.39 2.13 -20.41
CA GLN A 371 -9.34 1.64 -19.51
C GLN A 371 -9.36 0.11 -19.33
N ARG A 372 -10.43 -0.59 -19.72
CA ARG A 372 -10.54 -2.05 -19.62
C ARG A 372 -9.56 -2.77 -20.56
N SER A 373 -9.26 -2.20 -21.72
CA SER A 373 -8.24 -2.72 -22.65
C SER A 373 -6.84 -2.74 -22.00
N ILE A 374 -6.47 -1.63 -21.36
CA ILE A 374 -5.18 -1.46 -20.65
C ILE A 374 -5.09 -2.43 -19.46
N LEU A 375 -6.20 -2.60 -18.73
CA LEU A 375 -6.29 -3.57 -17.65
C LEU A 375 -6.17 -5.01 -18.16
N ASP A 376 -6.86 -5.37 -19.23
CA ASP A 376 -6.82 -6.71 -19.83
C ASP A 376 -5.38 -7.06 -20.23
N ASP A 377 -4.62 -6.14 -20.84
CA ASP A 377 -3.21 -6.37 -21.13
C ASP A 377 -2.34 -6.50 -19.88
N PHE A 378 -2.56 -5.67 -18.86
CA PHE A 378 -1.84 -5.79 -17.61
C PHE A 378 -2.13 -7.10 -16.85
N ILE A 379 -3.39 -7.55 -16.83
CA ILE A 379 -3.81 -8.83 -16.25
C ILE A 379 -3.25 -9.99 -17.09
N ARG A 380 -3.28 -9.90 -18.42
CA ARG A 380 -2.68 -10.91 -19.32
C ARG A 380 -1.19 -11.04 -19.08
N GLN A 381 -0.44 -9.94 -18.93
CA GLN A 381 0.99 -9.97 -18.63
C GLN A 381 1.27 -10.52 -17.23
N SER A 382 0.58 -10.00 -16.20
CA SER A 382 0.69 -10.46 -14.80
C SER A 382 0.37 -11.95 -14.62
N ARG A 383 -0.44 -12.55 -15.50
CA ARG A 383 -0.73 -14.00 -15.48
C ARG A 383 0.33 -14.85 -16.20
N LYS A 384 1.06 -14.32 -17.18
CA LYS A 384 2.18 -15.05 -17.84
C LYS A 384 3.34 -15.28 -16.88
N ASP A 385 3.64 -14.28 -16.05
CA ASP A 385 4.72 -14.37 -15.05
C ASP A 385 4.48 -15.45 -13.97
N VAL A 386 3.23 -15.88 -13.79
CA VAL A 386 2.79 -16.76 -12.70
C VAL A 386 2.16 -18.08 -13.25
N GLU A 387 2.76 -18.60 -14.33
CA GLU A 387 2.40 -19.88 -14.99
C GLU A 387 2.08 -21.03 -14.01
N ASP A 388 1.06 -21.83 -14.37
CA ASP A 388 0.50 -22.99 -13.64
C ASP A 388 -0.17 -22.74 -12.28
N GLU A 389 -0.13 -21.52 -11.72
CA GLU A 389 -0.76 -21.23 -10.42
C GLU A 389 -2.29 -21.01 -10.49
N SER A 390 -2.99 -21.28 -9.38
CA SER A 390 -4.40 -20.92 -9.22
C SER A 390 -4.55 -19.48 -8.73
N LEU A 391 -5.57 -18.75 -9.20
CA LEU A 391 -5.87 -17.35 -8.85
C LEU A 391 -5.63 -16.96 -7.37
N PRO A 392 -6.06 -17.74 -6.36
CA PRO A 392 -5.83 -17.39 -4.95
C PRO A 392 -4.34 -17.24 -4.60
N VAL A 393 -3.45 -17.98 -5.25
CA VAL A 393 -2.02 -17.90 -4.98
C VAL A 393 -1.40 -16.67 -5.64
N VAL A 394 -1.83 -16.35 -6.87
CA VAL A 394 -1.51 -15.10 -7.58
C VAL A 394 -1.93 -13.88 -6.75
N PHE A 395 -3.08 -13.94 -6.08
CA PHE A 395 -3.59 -12.85 -5.23
C PHE A 395 -2.65 -12.55 -4.05
N GLY A 396 -2.20 -13.56 -3.30
CA GLY A 396 -1.23 -13.35 -2.22
C GLY A 396 0.15 -12.90 -2.72
N ALA A 397 0.60 -13.39 -3.89
CA ALA A 397 1.84 -12.93 -4.51
C ALA A 397 1.75 -11.43 -4.90
N LEU A 398 0.60 -10.98 -5.42
CA LEU A 398 0.35 -9.56 -5.67
C LEU A 398 0.31 -8.73 -4.39
N LEU A 399 -0.17 -9.28 -3.26
CA LEU A 399 -0.08 -8.59 -1.97
C LEU A 399 1.38 -8.41 -1.49
N ASN A 400 2.29 -9.36 -1.79
CA ASN A 400 3.73 -9.15 -1.57
C ASN A 400 4.25 -8.01 -2.45
N ASN A 401 3.94 -8.03 -3.75
CA ASN A 401 4.38 -7.00 -4.71
C ASN A 401 3.82 -5.60 -4.39
N MET A 402 2.69 -5.50 -3.68
CA MET A 402 2.13 -4.26 -3.16
C MET A 402 2.72 -3.80 -1.81
N GLY A 403 3.68 -4.53 -1.23
CA GLY A 403 4.27 -4.23 0.08
C GLY A 403 3.41 -4.64 1.28
N LEU A 404 2.31 -5.38 1.06
CA LEU A 404 1.30 -5.69 2.08
C LEU A 404 1.59 -7.02 2.82
N TYR A 405 2.85 -7.23 3.22
CA TYR A 405 3.35 -8.54 3.69
C TYR A 405 2.54 -9.13 4.84
N ALA A 406 2.19 -8.35 5.87
CA ALA A 406 1.38 -8.83 6.98
C ALA A 406 -0.01 -9.35 6.55
N LYS A 407 -0.67 -8.63 5.61
CA LYS A 407 -1.95 -9.06 5.02
C LYS A 407 -1.75 -10.32 4.17
N SER A 408 -0.69 -10.39 3.37
CA SER A 408 -0.34 -11.56 2.56
C SER A 408 -0.06 -12.82 3.41
N ILE A 409 0.74 -12.69 4.46
CA ILE A 409 1.06 -13.78 5.40
C ILE A 409 -0.21 -14.33 6.04
N ARG A 410 -1.13 -13.45 6.48
CA ARG A 410 -2.40 -13.85 7.08
C ARG A 410 -3.36 -14.46 6.05
N TYR A 411 -3.42 -13.90 4.85
CA TYR A 411 -4.16 -14.43 3.71
C TYR A 411 -3.71 -15.85 3.36
N PHE A 412 -2.41 -16.07 3.15
CA PHE A 412 -1.87 -17.38 2.82
C PHE A 412 -2.01 -18.39 3.97
N LYS A 413 -1.94 -17.97 5.24
CA LYS A 413 -2.25 -18.82 6.40
C LYS A 413 -3.70 -19.33 6.37
N ASN A 414 -4.66 -18.47 6.05
CA ASN A 414 -6.06 -18.86 5.87
C ASN A 414 -6.22 -19.79 4.65
N LEU A 415 -5.55 -19.48 3.53
CA LEU A 415 -5.58 -20.31 2.33
C LEU A 415 -5.07 -21.74 2.61
N LEU A 416 -3.98 -21.90 3.38
CA LEU A 416 -3.46 -23.21 3.80
C LEU A 416 -4.43 -24.04 4.67
N GLN A 417 -5.34 -23.40 5.41
CA GLN A 417 -6.36 -24.12 6.19
C GLN A 417 -7.46 -24.72 5.30
N ASN A 418 -7.63 -24.19 4.08
CA ASN A 418 -8.75 -24.51 3.20
C ASN A 418 -8.33 -25.19 1.88
N TYR A 419 -7.03 -25.25 1.53
CA TYR A 419 -6.53 -25.84 0.28
C TYR A 419 -5.71 -27.12 0.48
N SER A 420 -6.10 -28.21 -0.19
CA SER A 420 -5.50 -29.55 -0.10
C SER A 420 -4.99 -30.10 -1.45
N ASP A 421 -4.37 -29.27 -2.29
CA ASP A 421 -4.09 -29.59 -3.70
C ASP A 421 -2.63 -29.31 -4.16
N LYS A 422 -2.35 -29.41 -5.47
CA LYS A 422 -1.07 -29.18 -6.16
C LYS A 422 -0.33 -27.89 -5.75
N ASN A 423 -1.06 -26.83 -5.37
CA ASN A 423 -0.51 -25.50 -5.15
C ASN A 423 0.04 -25.21 -3.74
N VAL A 424 -0.09 -26.12 -2.77
CA VAL A 424 0.42 -25.93 -1.39
C VAL A 424 1.92 -25.59 -1.35
N SER A 425 2.73 -26.12 -2.28
CA SER A 425 4.16 -25.74 -2.39
C SER A 425 4.37 -24.32 -2.91
N ARG A 426 3.50 -23.78 -3.76
CA ARG A 426 3.56 -22.37 -4.19
C ARG A 426 3.06 -21.43 -3.09
N ILE A 427 2.01 -21.81 -2.35
CA ILE A 427 1.57 -21.06 -1.16
C ILE A 427 2.72 -20.94 -0.14
N HIS A 428 3.45 -22.02 0.15
CA HIS A 428 4.64 -21.94 1.01
C HIS A 428 5.83 -21.19 0.39
N PHE A 429 5.95 -21.14 -0.94
CA PHE A 429 6.99 -20.33 -1.60
C PHE A 429 6.69 -18.82 -1.44
N HIS A 430 5.46 -18.38 -1.73
CA HIS A 430 5.09 -16.97 -1.61
C HIS A 430 4.89 -16.53 -0.15
N LEU A 431 4.58 -17.44 0.78
CA LEU A 431 4.72 -17.19 2.22
C LEU A 431 6.16 -16.90 2.61
N ALA A 432 7.13 -17.62 2.03
CA ALA A 432 8.52 -17.39 2.36
C ALA A 432 9.02 -16.05 1.80
N ASP A 433 8.62 -15.69 0.59
CA ASP A 433 8.84 -14.35 0.04
C ASP A 433 8.19 -13.27 0.92
N ALA A 434 6.95 -13.48 1.37
CA ALA A 434 6.29 -12.55 2.29
C ALA A 434 7.04 -12.42 3.62
N TYR A 435 7.53 -13.52 4.20
CA TYR A 435 8.31 -13.52 5.44
C TYR A 435 9.73 -12.97 5.29
N ASP A 436 10.37 -13.15 4.13
CA ASP A 436 11.66 -12.53 3.82
C ASP A 436 11.47 -11.01 3.90
N ASN A 437 10.51 -10.47 3.15
CA ASN A 437 10.18 -9.05 3.12
C ASN A 437 9.52 -8.50 4.41
N ASP A 438 9.03 -9.38 5.29
CA ASP A 438 8.59 -9.08 6.68
C ASP A 438 9.70 -9.32 7.72
N GLU A 439 10.96 -9.44 7.25
CA GLU A 439 12.23 -9.51 8.01
C GLU A 439 12.42 -10.78 8.86
N LYS A 440 11.51 -11.75 8.74
CA LYS A 440 11.48 -13.01 9.47
C LYS A 440 12.17 -14.13 8.67
N TYR A 441 13.45 -13.91 8.40
CA TYR A 441 14.29 -14.75 7.52
C TYR A 441 14.28 -16.25 7.87
N ASP A 442 14.25 -16.62 9.14
CA ASP A 442 14.17 -18.04 9.53
C ASP A 442 12.81 -18.69 9.19
N LEU A 443 11.70 -17.94 9.28
CA LEU A 443 10.39 -18.40 8.81
C LEU A 443 10.37 -18.51 7.27
N ALA A 444 11.04 -17.60 6.56
CA ALA A 444 11.23 -17.70 5.12
C ALA A 444 12.00 -18.98 4.73
N LEU A 445 13.15 -19.25 5.36
CA LEU A 445 13.90 -20.49 5.13
C LEU A 445 13.10 -21.76 5.50
N GLN A 446 12.32 -21.72 6.58
CA GLN A 446 11.43 -22.82 6.99
C GLN A 446 10.38 -23.11 5.90
N HIS A 447 9.70 -22.08 5.40
CA HIS A 447 8.66 -22.24 4.37
C HIS A 447 9.23 -22.63 3.00
N LEU A 448 10.42 -22.16 2.62
CA LEU A 448 11.16 -22.66 1.44
C LEU A 448 11.52 -24.14 1.60
N GLU A 449 11.89 -24.61 2.79
CA GLU A 449 12.17 -26.03 3.04
C GLU A 449 10.90 -26.91 3.00
N ILE A 450 9.77 -26.41 3.50
CA ILE A 450 8.47 -27.10 3.35
C ILE A 450 8.09 -27.19 1.87
N SER A 451 8.19 -26.09 1.12
CA SER A 451 7.94 -26.06 -0.33
C SER A 451 8.82 -27.07 -1.08
N TYR A 452 10.14 -27.07 -0.82
CA TYR A 452 11.09 -28.03 -1.39
C TYR A 452 10.71 -29.49 -1.13
N LYS A 453 10.38 -29.84 0.12
CA LYS A 453 9.96 -31.19 0.52
C LYS A 453 8.71 -31.64 -0.24
N ILE A 454 7.69 -30.77 -0.34
CA ILE A 454 6.44 -31.08 -1.06
C ILE A 454 6.71 -31.32 -2.55
N ILE A 455 7.49 -30.47 -3.22
CA ILE A 455 7.80 -30.64 -4.64
C ILE A 455 8.61 -31.92 -4.87
N LYS A 456 9.67 -32.13 -4.08
CA LYS A 456 10.54 -33.32 -4.17
C LYS A 456 9.73 -34.63 -4.01
N ASN A 457 8.79 -34.67 -3.06
CA ASN A 457 7.98 -35.86 -2.81
C ASN A 457 6.89 -36.08 -3.87
N ARG A 458 6.43 -35.02 -4.56
CA ARG A 458 5.40 -35.11 -5.60
C ARG A 458 5.92 -35.50 -6.98
N THR A 459 7.21 -35.34 -7.30
CA THR A 459 7.68 -35.44 -8.69
C THR A 459 8.84 -36.40 -8.91
N SER A 460 8.61 -37.47 -9.67
CA SER A 460 9.66 -38.37 -10.19
C SER A 460 10.49 -37.74 -11.33
N LYS A 461 9.88 -36.83 -12.13
CA LYS A 461 10.59 -36.05 -13.19
C LYS A 461 10.14 -34.58 -13.33
N GLY A 462 8.95 -34.18 -12.87
CA GLY A 462 8.30 -32.90 -13.24
C GLY A 462 8.69 -31.63 -12.47
N GLY A 463 9.31 -31.69 -11.29
CA GLY A 463 9.42 -30.53 -10.38
C GLY A 463 10.63 -29.61 -10.55
N ARG A 464 11.35 -29.69 -11.68
CA ARG A 464 12.70 -29.10 -11.81
C ARG A 464 12.72 -27.57 -11.81
N LYS A 465 11.78 -26.90 -12.51
CA LYS A 465 11.66 -25.42 -12.57
C LYS A 465 11.39 -24.89 -11.15
N GLN A 466 10.40 -25.47 -10.46
CA GLN A 466 9.98 -25.08 -9.11
C GLN A 466 11.06 -25.33 -8.04
N ILE A 467 11.73 -26.49 -8.06
CA ILE A 467 12.89 -26.75 -7.17
C ILE A 467 14.02 -25.75 -7.40
N THR A 468 14.24 -25.32 -8.65
CA THR A 468 15.27 -24.34 -8.99
C THR A 468 14.94 -22.95 -8.44
N TYR A 469 13.67 -22.51 -8.51
CA TYR A 469 13.23 -21.27 -7.84
C TYR A 469 13.42 -21.32 -6.33
N VAL A 470 13.11 -22.44 -5.67
CA VAL A 470 13.33 -22.59 -4.22
C VAL A 470 14.83 -22.51 -3.87
N TRP A 471 15.74 -22.95 -4.74
CA TRP A 471 17.18 -22.73 -4.53
C TRP A 471 17.61 -21.27 -4.77
N LEU A 472 17.07 -20.57 -5.78
CA LEU A 472 17.31 -19.14 -5.98
C LEU A 472 16.86 -18.31 -4.77
N TYR A 473 15.62 -18.49 -4.32
CA TYR A 473 15.07 -17.74 -3.18
C TYR A 473 15.80 -18.07 -1.87
N LYS A 474 16.22 -19.32 -1.65
CA LYS A 474 17.12 -19.62 -0.51
C LYS A 474 18.45 -18.87 -0.60
N GLY A 475 18.99 -18.65 -1.80
CA GLY A 475 20.15 -17.80 -2.01
C GLY A 475 19.90 -16.35 -1.58
N ILE A 476 18.81 -15.75 -2.05
CA ILE A 476 18.38 -14.38 -1.71
C ILE A 476 18.21 -14.20 -0.20
N VAL A 477 17.40 -15.02 0.47
CA VAL A 477 17.21 -14.97 1.94
C VAL A 477 18.55 -15.12 2.68
N LEU A 478 19.45 -15.99 2.20
CA LEU A 478 20.78 -16.17 2.80
C LEU A 478 21.74 -14.99 2.54
N ASN A 479 21.51 -14.13 1.55
CA ASN A 479 22.20 -12.84 1.44
C ASN A 479 21.69 -11.87 2.53
N HIS A 480 20.37 -11.77 2.71
CA HIS A 480 19.78 -10.89 3.74
C HIS A 480 20.24 -11.27 5.15
N MET A 481 20.31 -12.58 5.45
CA MET A 481 20.91 -13.10 6.69
C MET A 481 22.45 -12.97 6.78
N LYS A 482 23.11 -12.31 5.84
CA LYS A 482 24.59 -12.17 5.73
C LYS A 482 25.34 -13.51 5.67
N ARG A 483 24.66 -14.61 5.32
CA ARG A 483 25.18 -16.00 5.22
C ARG A 483 25.76 -16.30 3.83
N PHE A 484 26.56 -15.36 3.30
CA PHE A 484 27.00 -15.30 1.90
C PHE A 484 27.62 -16.60 1.34
N LYS A 485 28.40 -17.35 2.14
CA LYS A 485 28.98 -18.64 1.70
C LYS A 485 27.91 -19.70 1.39
N GLN A 486 26.78 -19.68 2.11
CA GLN A 486 25.64 -20.58 1.88
C GLN A 486 24.75 -20.06 0.75
N SER A 487 24.59 -18.73 0.62
CA SER A 487 23.95 -18.11 -0.54
C SER A 487 24.63 -18.52 -1.86
N LEU A 488 25.96 -18.35 -1.96
CA LEU A 488 26.76 -18.79 -3.11
C LEU A 488 26.49 -20.25 -3.48
N PHE A 489 26.38 -21.16 -2.50
CA PHE A 489 26.09 -22.56 -2.76
C PHE A 489 24.71 -22.76 -3.40
N TYR A 490 23.67 -22.13 -2.86
CA TYR A 490 22.30 -22.25 -3.40
C TYR A 490 22.12 -21.52 -4.73
N SER A 491 22.63 -20.30 -4.88
CA SER A 491 22.52 -19.52 -6.11
C SER A 491 23.34 -20.09 -7.28
N ASN A 492 24.54 -20.65 -7.04
CA ASN A 492 25.26 -21.39 -8.09
C ASN A 492 24.55 -22.70 -8.47
N LYS A 493 23.94 -23.39 -7.50
CA LYS A 493 23.15 -24.60 -7.75
C LYS A 493 21.88 -24.30 -8.57
N ALA A 494 21.23 -23.18 -8.29
CA ALA A 494 20.11 -22.66 -9.09
C ALA A 494 20.59 -22.30 -10.51
N LEU A 495 21.62 -21.45 -10.64
CA LEU A 495 22.22 -21.03 -11.91
C LEU A 495 22.57 -22.22 -12.83
N LYS A 496 23.17 -23.28 -12.29
CA LYS A 496 23.50 -24.50 -13.04
C LYS A 496 22.25 -25.22 -13.55
N SER A 497 21.16 -25.22 -12.78
CA SER A 497 19.89 -25.83 -13.19
C SER A 497 19.16 -24.97 -14.23
N LEU A 498 19.12 -23.64 -14.05
CA LEU A 498 18.50 -22.71 -15.02
C LEU A 498 19.17 -22.77 -16.40
N LYS A 499 20.51 -22.79 -16.46
CA LYS A 499 21.27 -22.97 -17.72
C LYS A 499 21.03 -24.33 -18.40
N GLN A 500 20.46 -25.30 -17.67
CA GLN A 500 20.03 -26.61 -18.21
C GLN A 500 18.52 -26.66 -18.53
N ILE A 501 17.74 -25.62 -18.18
CA ILE A 501 16.31 -25.49 -18.48
C ILE A 501 16.11 -24.58 -19.69
N TYR A 502 16.72 -23.38 -19.68
CA TYR A 502 16.61 -22.37 -20.74
C TYR A 502 17.81 -22.34 -21.70
N GLY A 503 18.77 -23.23 -21.51
CA GLY A 503 20.05 -23.18 -22.24
C GLY A 503 20.93 -21.99 -21.83
N HIS A 504 21.84 -21.59 -22.72
CA HIS A 504 22.75 -20.46 -22.52
C HIS A 504 22.17 -19.12 -23.04
N ILE A 505 20.85 -18.99 -23.03
CA ILE A 505 20.11 -17.81 -23.53
C ILE A 505 20.02 -16.75 -22.42
N ASN A 506 19.91 -15.47 -22.79
CA ASN A 506 19.60 -14.40 -21.83
C ASN A 506 18.18 -14.63 -21.27
N HIS A 507 18.06 -14.73 -19.95
CA HIS A 507 16.80 -15.03 -19.26
C HIS A 507 16.76 -14.37 -17.88
N ARG A 508 15.59 -13.84 -17.47
CA ARG A 508 15.37 -13.11 -16.21
C ARG A 508 15.89 -13.90 -15.00
N ASP A 509 15.42 -15.13 -14.81
CA ASP A 509 15.87 -16.03 -13.73
C ASP A 509 17.40 -16.21 -13.64
N ILE A 510 18.09 -16.24 -14.79
CA ILE A 510 19.55 -16.41 -14.85
C ILE A 510 20.23 -15.12 -14.39
N ALA A 511 19.71 -13.95 -14.78
CA ALA A 511 20.16 -12.66 -14.26
C ALA A 511 19.95 -12.56 -12.74
N SER A 512 18.78 -12.95 -12.21
CA SER A 512 18.52 -12.98 -10.76
C SER A 512 19.50 -13.88 -9.98
N CYS A 513 19.86 -15.05 -10.53
CA CYS A 513 20.90 -15.90 -9.95
C CYS A 513 22.29 -15.23 -9.96
N LEU A 514 22.68 -14.58 -11.06
CA LEU A 514 23.97 -13.90 -11.18
C LEU A 514 24.05 -12.67 -10.25
N PHE A 515 22.94 -11.95 -10.09
CA PHE A 515 22.79 -10.82 -9.17
C PHE A 515 22.97 -11.25 -7.71
N SER A 516 22.27 -12.31 -7.28
CA SER A 516 22.44 -12.90 -5.95
C SER A 516 23.87 -13.38 -5.68
N ILE A 517 24.56 -13.91 -6.70
CA ILE A 517 25.99 -14.29 -6.62
C ILE A 517 26.90 -13.04 -6.52
N GLY A 518 26.60 -11.97 -7.26
CA GLY A 518 27.29 -10.68 -7.16
C GLY A 518 27.20 -10.11 -5.75
N GLN A 519 25.98 -9.94 -5.24
CA GLN A 519 25.73 -9.54 -3.84
C GLN A 519 26.43 -10.43 -2.83
N SER A 520 26.46 -11.76 -3.04
CA SER A 520 27.18 -12.68 -2.15
C SER A 520 28.69 -12.39 -2.11
N TYR A 521 29.29 -12.05 -3.25
CA TYR A 521 30.70 -11.68 -3.30
C TYR A 521 30.96 -10.29 -2.69
N PHE A 522 30.06 -9.33 -2.87
CA PHE A 522 30.15 -8.02 -2.20
C PHE A 522 30.02 -8.14 -0.66
N GLY A 523 29.12 -8.98 -0.18
CA GLY A 523 29.04 -9.33 1.24
C GLY A 523 30.34 -9.98 1.78
N LEU A 524 31.02 -10.78 0.95
CA LEU A 524 32.30 -11.41 1.31
C LEU A 524 33.51 -10.47 1.26
N SER A 525 33.49 -9.36 0.50
CA SER A 525 34.52 -8.32 0.64
C SER A 525 34.38 -7.56 1.95
N ASN A 526 33.14 -7.28 2.36
CA ASN A 526 32.88 -6.32 3.45
C ASN A 526 32.84 -6.99 4.83
N PHE A 527 32.36 -8.24 4.92
CA PHE A 527 32.19 -8.97 6.20
C PHE A 527 33.03 -10.26 6.30
N GLY A 528 33.97 -10.50 5.36
CA GLY A 528 34.47 -11.86 5.10
C GLY A 528 35.97 -12.15 5.27
N CYS A 529 36.86 -11.16 5.43
CA CYS A 529 38.32 -11.37 5.37
C CYS A 529 39.18 -10.31 6.09
N ASP A 530 40.12 -10.74 6.94
CA ASP A 530 41.17 -9.90 7.58
C ASP A 530 42.23 -9.30 6.61
N LYS A 531 42.09 -9.46 5.28
CA LYS A 531 43.18 -9.17 4.32
C LYS A 531 42.68 -8.56 3.01
N SER A 532 43.14 -7.34 2.72
CA SER A 532 42.75 -6.50 1.58
C SER A 532 42.73 -7.22 0.22
N ILE A 533 43.75 -8.05 -0.08
CA ILE A 533 43.84 -8.78 -1.35
C ILE A 533 42.63 -9.71 -1.57
N SER A 534 42.08 -10.33 -0.52
CA SER A 534 40.89 -11.17 -0.64
C SER A 534 39.64 -10.33 -0.92
N ALA A 535 39.49 -9.17 -0.25
CA ALA A 535 38.37 -8.26 -0.45
C ALA A 535 38.36 -7.71 -1.88
N GLN A 536 39.49 -7.22 -2.39
CA GLN A 536 39.62 -6.76 -3.79
C GLN A 536 39.28 -7.87 -4.81
N ASN A 537 39.69 -9.12 -4.55
CA ASN A 537 39.33 -10.26 -5.40
C ASN A 537 37.82 -10.60 -5.35
N TYR A 538 37.13 -10.31 -4.26
CA TYR A 538 35.68 -10.46 -4.15
C TYR A 538 34.92 -9.29 -4.80
N LEU A 539 35.36 -8.04 -4.61
CA LEU A 539 34.84 -6.86 -5.33
C LEU A 539 34.93 -7.07 -6.85
N ARG A 540 36.10 -7.46 -7.37
CA ARG A 540 36.30 -7.74 -8.81
C ARG A 540 35.39 -8.86 -9.34
N LYS A 541 35.09 -9.88 -8.53
CA LYS A 541 34.11 -10.92 -8.89
C LYS A 541 32.70 -10.35 -8.93
N SER A 542 32.28 -9.62 -7.90
CA SER A 542 30.97 -8.98 -7.85
C SER A 542 30.74 -8.05 -9.03
N LEU A 543 31.69 -7.16 -9.34
CA LEU A 543 31.67 -6.27 -10.50
C LEU A 543 31.54 -7.04 -11.83
N GLY A 544 32.22 -8.18 -11.97
CA GLY A 544 32.06 -9.07 -13.13
C GLY A 544 30.65 -9.65 -13.26
N TYR A 545 30.04 -10.07 -12.14
CA TYR A 545 28.65 -10.56 -12.12
C TYR A 545 27.63 -9.45 -12.39
N GLN A 546 27.72 -8.30 -11.71
CA GLN A 546 26.75 -7.21 -11.88
C GLN A 546 26.83 -6.58 -13.28
N ARG A 547 28.01 -6.49 -13.90
CA ARG A 547 28.12 -6.11 -15.33
C ARG A 547 27.45 -7.12 -16.25
N GLN A 548 27.57 -8.43 -15.98
CA GLN A 548 26.85 -9.46 -16.75
C GLN A 548 25.33 -9.36 -16.55
N VAL A 549 24.86 -9.12 -15.33
CA VAL A 549 23.44 -8.90 -15.02
C VAL A 549 22.89 -7.72 -15.81
N LEU A 550 23.57 -6.56 -15.78
CA LEU A 550 23.15 -5.37 -16.50
C LEU A 550 23.02 -5.62 -18.01
N THR A 551 24.03 -6.27 -18.63
CA THR A 551 23.98 -6.63 -20.06
C THR A 551 22.84 -7.58 -20.40
N MET A 552 22.51 -8.52 -19.50
CA MET A 552 21.37 -9.43 -19.69
C MET A 552 20.02 -8.73 -19.54
N GLN A 553 19.90 -7.80 -18.58
CA GLN A 553 18.69 -7.00 -18.36
C GLN A 553 18.44 -6.05 -19.55
N GLN A 554 19.44 -5.30 -19.98
CA GLN A 554 19.38 -4.39 -21.14
C GLN A 554 19.07 -5.11 -22.47
N ALA A 555 19.26 -6.44 -22.54
CA ALA A 555 18.93 -7.25 -23.70
C ALA A 555 17.53 -7.92 -23.61
N CYS A 556 16.81 -7.78 -22.50
CA CYS A 556 15.56 -8.50 -22.23
C CYS A 556 14.44 -7.66 -21.59
N LEU A 557 14.71 -6.42 -21.18
CA LEU A 557 13.77 -5.55 -20.45
C LEU A 557 13.76 -4.14 -21.06
N PRO A 558 12.68 -3.35 -20.87
CA PRO A 558 12.66 -1.91 -21.15
C PRO A 558 13.83 -1.16 -20.47
N ALA A 559 14.31 -0.07 -21.08
CA ALA A 559 15.52 0.65 -20.63
C ALA A 559 15.36 1.34 -19.26
N ASP A 560 14.12 1.56 -18.85
CA ASP A 560 13.64 2.17 -17.61
C ASP A 560 13.10 1.15 -16.59
N HIS A 561 13.19 -0.15 -16.88
CA HIS A 561 12.69 -1.20 -15.99
C HIS A 561 13.43 -1.19 -14.63
N SER A 562 12.69 -1.34 -13.53
CA SER A 562 13.22 -1.27 -12.14
C SER A 562 14.50 -2.09 -11.93
N ASP A 563 14.50 -3.34 -12.42
CA ASP A 563 15.62 -4.28 -12.29
C ASP A 563 16.95 -3.73 -12.88
N ILE A 564 16.92 -2.81 -13.84
CA ILE A 564 18.11 -2.10 -14.36
C ILE A 564 18.60 -1.06 -13.35
N ALA A 565 17.72 -0.23 -12.79
CA ALA A 565 18.08 0.74 -11.75
C ALA A 565 18.68 0.06 -10.51
N ILE A 566 18.15 -1.11 -10.13
CA ILE A 566 18.69 -1.97 -9.06
C ILE A 566 20.16 -2.31 -9.34
N THR A 567 20.47 -2.86 -10.52
CA THR A 567 21.84 -3.25 -10.88
C THR A 567 22.77 -2.06 -11.03
N LEU A 568 22.28 -0.91 -11.52
CA LEU A 568 23.04 0.34 -11.57
C LEU A 568 23.41 0.88 -10.18
N GLY A 569 22.51 0.74 -9.19
CA GLY A 569 22.81 1.09 -7.79
C GLY A 569 23.88 0.19 -7.19
N GLU A 570 23.79 -1.12 -7.38
CA GLU A 570 24.83 -2.07 -6.94
C GLU A 570 26.17 -1.84 -7.66
N LEU A 571 26.16 -1.43 -8.93
CA LEU A 571 27.36 -1.01 -9.65
C LEU A 571 27.94 0.29 -9.10
N SER A 572 27.12 1.27 -8.69
CA SER A 572 27.60 2.48 -7.99
C SER A 572 28.30 2.11 -6.68
N ASN A 573 27.69 1.26 -5.86
CA ASN A 573 28.32 0.76 -4.63
C ASN A 573 29.68 0.11 -4.93
N LEU A 574 29.73 -0.79 -5.93
CA LEU A 574 30.98 -1.46 -6.30
C LEU A 574 32.07 -0.51 -6.80
N PHE A 575 31.71 0.49 -7.62
CA PHE A 575 32.62 1.53 -8.07
C PHE A 575 33.11 2.44 -6.94
N TYR A 576 32.25 2.75 -5.96
CA TYR A 576 32.63 3.48 -4.75
C TYR A 576 33.69 2.71 -3.96
N PHE A 577 33.45 1.42 -3.70
CA PHE A 577 34.40 0.55 -2.99
C PHE A 577 35.67 0.21 -3.80
N THR A 578 35.75 0.56 -5.09
CA THR A 578 36.99 0.55 -5.89
C THR A 578 37.59 1.94 -6.14
N GLN A 579 37.06 3.00 -5.51
CA GLN A 579 37.47 4.40 -5.66
C GLN A 579 37.34 4.95 -7.11
N GLU A 580 36.48 4.32 -7.92
CA GLU A 580 36.11 4.76 -9.27
C GLU A 580 34.95 5.77 -9.20
N TYR A 581 35.13 6.88 -8.46
CA TYR A 581 34.04 7.79 -8.06
C TYR A 581 33.26 8.41 -9.24
N ASP A 582 33.91 8.84 -10.32
CA ASP A 582 33.24 9.31 -11.55
C ASP A 582 32.30 8.25 -12.16
N ALA A 583 32.76 6.99 -12.18
CA ALA A 583 31.98 5.87 -12.70
C ALA A 583 30.80 5.56 -11.78
N SER A 584 31.01 5.66 -10.47
CA SER A 584 29.95 5.53 -9.47
C SER A 584 28.88 6.62 -9.63
N LEU A 585 29.29 7.90 -9.69
CA LEU A 585 28.38 9.04 -9.86
C LEU A 585 27.50 8.87 -11.10
N LYS A 586 28.13 8.50 -12.23
CA LYS A 586 27.44 8.30 -13.50
C LYS A 586 26.36 7.23 -13.41
N VAL A 587 26.67 6.04 -12.88
CA VAL A 587 25.67 4.95 -12.81
C VAL A 587 24.64 5.17 -11.70
N ASN A 588 24.99 5.88 -10.63
CA ASN A 588 24.03 6.27 -9.60
C ASN A 588 22.99 7.27 -10.15
N LYS A 589 23.43 8.33 -10.84
CA LYS A 589 22.50 9.27 -11.50
C LYS A 589 21.61 8.60 -12.55
N MET A 590 22.10 7.57 -13.25
CA MET A 590 21.26 6.75 -14.14
C MET A 590 20.23 5.90 -13.37
N SER A 591 20.58 5.37 -12.18
CA SER A 591 19.62 4.67 -11.32
C SER A 591 18.55 5.63 -10.79
N LEU A 592 18.95 6.83 -10.35
CA LEU A 592 18.08 7.89 -9.85
C LEU A 592 17.10 8.40 -10.92
N ASP A 593 17.57 8.71 -12.13
CA ASP A 593 16.71 9.12 -13.27
C ASP A 593 15.66 8.05 -13.59
N ILE A 594 16.04 6.78 -13.63
CA ILE A 594 15.09 5.68 -13.85
C ILE A 594 14.07 5.60 -12.69
N GLN A 595 14.53 5.67 -11.42
CA GLN A 595 13.65 5.69 -10.24
C GLN A 595 12.64 6.84 -10.25
N GLN A 596 13.07 8.06 -10.61
CA GLN A 596 12.24 9.26 -10.62
C GLN A 596 11.10 9.22 -11.65
N ARG A 597 11.15 8.31 -12.64
CA ARG A 597 10.08 8.15 -13.65
C ARG A 597 8.87 7.33 -13.15
N TYR A 598 9.07 6.39 -12.23
CA TYR A 598 8.01 5.46 -11.79
C TYR A 598 7.68 5.51 -10.29
N LEU A 599 8.48 6.21 -9.48
CA LEU A 599 8.23 6.41 -8.05
C LEU A 599 7.66 7.82 -7.77
N PRO A 600 6.81 7.98 -6.74
CA PRO A 600 6.50 9.31 -6.19
C PRO A 600 7.79 10.04 -5.78
N SER A 601 7.86 11.35 -6.00
CA SER A 601 9.06 12.17 -5.73
C SER A 601 9.55 12.07 -4.28
N ASN A 602 8.65 11.86 -3.33
CA ASN A 602 8.93 11.61 -1.91
C ASN A 602 8.95 10.12 -1.54
N HIS A 603 9.52 9.26 -2.38
CA HIS A 603 9.74 7.85 -2.06
C HIS A 603 11.13 7.61 -1.47
N LEU A 604 11.24 6.84 -0.37
CA LEU A 604 12.50 6.64 0.36
C LEU A 604 13.65 6.03 -0.46
N ALA A 605 13.36 5.28 -1.53
CA ALA A 605 14.39 4.81 -2.46
C ALA A 605 15.06 5.96 -3.25
N ILE A 606 14.30 7.02 -3.58
CA ILE A 606 14.85 8.25 -4.19
C ILE A 606 15.76 8.94 -3.18
N SER A 607 15.31 9.13 -1.93
CA SER A 607 16.15 9.67 -0.84
C SER A 607 17.46 8.89 -0.67
N THR A 608 17.42 7.56 -0.68
CA THR A 608 18.61 6.70 -0.60
C THR A 608 19.57 6.93 -1.76
N SER A 609 19.04 7.06 -2.99
CA SER A 609 19.86 7.34 -4.18
C SER A 609 20.46 8.76 -4.14
N LEU A 610 19.68 9.76 -3.73
CA LEU A 610 20.16 11.13 -3.51
C LEU A 610 21.27 11.17 -2.44
N ARG A 611 21.10 10.47 -1.32
CA ARG A 611 22.12 10.31 -0.26
C ARG A 611 23.43 9.74 -0.80
N ASN A 612 23.34 8.73 -1.67
CA ASN A 612 24.51 8.10 -2.27
C ASN A 612 25.17 9.03 -3.31
N VAL A 613 24.41 9.75 -4.15
CA VAL A 613 24.94 10.80 -5.05
C VAL A 613 25.68 11.88 -4.27
N ALA A 614 25.11 12.34 -3.15
CA ALA A 614 25.73 13.33 -2.27
C ALA A 614 27.06 12.85 -1.68
N THR A 615 27.12 11.62 -1.15
CA THR A 615 28.37 11.01 -0.66
C THR A 615 29.42 10.88 -1.77
N ILE A 616 29.03 10.55 -3.01
CA ILE A 616 29.99 10.48 -4.12
C ILE A 616 30.53 11.87 -4.49
N TYR A 617 29.70 12.92 -4.46
CA TYR A 617 30.16 14.30 -4.66
C TYR A 617 31.10 14.79 -3.55
N TYR A 618 30.83 14.42 -2.31
CA TYR A 618 31.71 14.72 -1.17
C TYR A 618 33.11 14.10 -1.36
N GLU A 619 33.20 12.83 -1.73
CA GLU A 619 34.48 12.16 -2.05
C GLU A 619 35.21 12.74 -3.28
N LEU A 620 34.48 13.42 -4.17
CA LEU A 620 35.04 14.19 -5.30
C LEU A 620 35.46 15.62 -4.92
N GLY A 621 35.22 16.06 -3.68
CA GLY A 621 35.49 17.42 -3.19
C GLY A 621 34.46 18.49 -3.62
N ASP A 622 33.35 18.08 -4.24
CA ASP A 622 32.28 18.97 -4.70
C ASP A 622 31.26 19.19 -3.56
N LEU A 623 31.69 19.98 -2.57
CA LEU A 623 30.94 20.27 -1.35
C LEU A 623 29.66 21.09 -1.59
N ASP A 624 29.44 21.64 -2.79
CA ASP A 624 28.22 22.35 -3.16
C ASP A 624 27.16 21.38 -3.69
N ASN A 625 27.49 20.52 -4.66
CA ASN A 625 26.56 19.48 -5.10
C ASN A 625 26.29 18.46 -3.99
N ALA A 626 27.28 18.11 -3.17
CA ALA A 626 27.07 17.21 -2.03
C ALA A 626 26.01 17.76 -1.05
N LEU A 627 26.05 19.07 -0.76
CA LEU A 627 25.11 19.73 0.14
C LEU A 627 23.68 19.71 -0.40
N ASP A 628 23.49 20.11 -1.67
CA ASP A 628 22.18 20.12 -2.33
C ASP A 628 21.54 18.72 -2.36
N TYR A 629 22.30 17.69 -2.77
CA TYR A 629 21.79 16.32 -2.81
C TYR A 629 21.49 15.74 -1.42
N PHE A 630 22.23 16.12 -0.36
CA PHE A 630 21.84 15.75 1.02
C PHE A 630 20.59 16.52 1.50
N GLN A 631 20.41 17.79 1.15
CA GLN A 631 19.21 18.56 1.53
C GLN A 631 17.94 18.02 0.84
N GLN A 632 18.03 17.64 -0.44
CA GLN A 632 16.93 16.92 -1.13
C GLN A 632 16.64 15.56 -0.46
N CYS A 633 17.68 14.81 -0.09
CA CYS A 633 17.56 13.55 0.63
C CYS A 633 16.85 13.72 1.98
N LEU A 634 17.25 14.74 2.76
CA LEU A 634 16.71 15.10 4.07
C LEU A 634 15.23 15.49 4.00
N THR A 635 14.86 16.32 3.03
CA THR A 635 13.46 16.75 2.83
C THR A 635 12.52 15.55 2.64
N ILE A 636 12.95 14.54 1.86
CA ILE A 636 12.16 13.31 1.66
C ILE A 636 12.15 12.44 2.92
N GLN A 637 13.19 12.48 3.75
CA GLN A 637 13.21 11.75 5.02
C GLN A 637 12.26 12.37 6.04
N GLN A 638 12.29 13.69 6.21
CA GLN A 638 11.39 14.43 7.11
C GLN A 638 9.90 14.32 6.70
N ASP A 639 9.60 14.17 5.40
CA ASP A 639 8.23 13.90 4.89
C ASP A 639 7.74 12.45 5.15
N ARG A 640 8.66 11.50 5.42
CA ARG A 640 8.37 10.04 5.38
C ARG A 640 8.75 9.24 6.61
N LEU A 641 9.54 9.79 7.52
CA LEU A 641 10.09 9.12 8.69
C LEU A 641 9.82 9.97 9.94
N PRO A 642 9.67 9.34 11.12
CA PRO A 642 9.74 10.06 12.39
C PRO A 642 11.02 10.91 12.49
N LEU A 643 10.93 12.10 13.09
CA LEU A 643 12.06 13.05 13.16
C LEU A 643 13.29 12.51 13.91
N ASP A 644 13.10 11.55 14.82
CA ASP A 644 14.14 10.82 15.55
C ASP A 644 14.77 9.65 14.75
N HIS A 645 14.30 9.38 13.54
CA HIS A 645 14.75 8.23 12.76
C HIS A 645 16.23 8.34 12.34
N ILE A 646 16.98 7.26 12.54
CA ILE A 646 18.44 7.19 12.36
C ILE A 646 18.96 7.68 10.98
N GLU A 647 18.14 7.60 9.94
CA GLU A 647 18.48 8.13 8.61
C GLU A 647 18.51 9.67 8.54
N ILE A 648 17.63 10.37 9.26
CA ILE A 648 17.65 11.84 9.38
C ILE A 648 18.95 12.22 10.10
N ALA A 649 19.19 11.64 11.27
CA ALA A 649 20.42 11.79 12.04
C ALA A 649 21.70 11.39 11.27
N ARG A 650 21.61 10.55 10.23
CA ARG A 650 22.70 10.23 9.31
C ARG A 650 22.91 11.32 8.26
N THR A 651 21.84 11.82 7.65
CA THR A 651 21.90 12.89 6.64
C THR A 651 22.35 14.22 7.25
N GLU A 652 21.80 14.61 8.40
CA GLU A 652 22.16 15.85 9.12
C GLU A 652 23.65 15.89 9.49
N ARG A 653 24.22 14.77 9.97
CA ARG A 653 25.66 14.66 10.27
C ARG A 653 26.53 14.86 9.03
N ASN A 654 26.11 14.38 7.86
CA ASN A 654 26.85 14.58 6.62
C ASN A 654 26.76 16.03 6.12
N ILE A 655 25.60 16.68 6.28
CA ILE A 655 25.43 18.11 6.01
C ILE A 655 26.33 18.94 6.94
N ALA A 656 26.38 18.60 8.23
CA ALA A 656 27.25 19.26 9.19
C ALA A 656 28.74 19.11 8.84
N GLN A 657 29.19 17.92 8.41
CA GLN A 657 30.56 17.71 7.96
C GLN A 657 30.92 18.64 6.79
N ILE A 658 30.03 18.76 5.80
CA ILE A 658 30.23 19.67 4.66
C ILE A 658 30.36 21.13 5.11
N PHE A 659 29.55 21.57 6.08
CA PHE A 659 29.70 22.92 6.63
C PHE A 659 30.99 23.08 7.46
N GLY A 660 31.43 22.04 8.16
CA GLY A 660 32.74 22.00 8.83
C GLY A 660 33.89 22.18 7.84
N ASP A 661 33.90 21.41 6.75
CA ASP A 661 34.91 21.46 5.69
C ASP A 661 34.93 22.81 4.94
N LYS A 662 33.77 23.48 4.87
CA LYS A 662 33.62 24.86 4.37
C LYS A 662 34.02 25.94 5.38
N GLY A 663 34.29 25.59 6.63
CA GLY A 663 34.57 26.54 7.73
C GLY A 663 33.34 27.26 8.29
N GLU A 664 32.13 26.82 7.94
CA GLU A 664 30.85 27.38 8.40
C GLU A 664 30.40 26.75 9.73
N THR A 665 31.23 26.91 10.77
CA THR A 665 31.10 26.23 12.08
C THR A 665 29.71 26.33 12.70
N ASP A 666 29.05 27.48 12.59
CA ASP A 666 27.75 27.73 13.23
C ASP A 666 26.64 26.87 12.59
N LYS A 667 26.72 26.63 11.27
CA LYS A 667 25.80 25.73 10.56
C LYS A 667 26.13 24.26 10.82
N ALA A 668 27.41 23.91 10.92
CA ALA A 668 27.82 22.57 11.31
C ALA A 668 27.29 22.20 12.71
N LEU A 669 27.37 23.13 13.66
CA LEU A 669 26.81 22.97 15.00
C LEU A 669 25.27 22.96 15.01
N GLN A 670 24.60 23.69 14.11
CA GLN A 670 23.14 23.60 13.94
C GLN A 670 22.73 22.20 13.49
N HIS A 671 23.26 21.71 12.36
CA HIS A 671 22.88 20.41 11.81
C HIS A 671 23.28 19.23 12.74
N LEU A 672 24.38 19.34 13.50
CA LEU A 672 24.68 18.33 14.53
C LEU A 672 23.67 18.33 15.70
N ARG A 673 23.08 19.47 16.06
CA ARG A 673 22.00 19.54 17.05
C ARG A 673 20.69 18.97 16.50
N GLU A 674 20.38 19.25 15.24
CA GLU A 674 19.19 18.72 14.55
C GLU A 674 19.30 17.20 14.32
N GLY A 675 20.52 16.68 14.15
CA GLY A 675 20.83 15.26 13.96
C GLY A 675 21.18 14.43 15.21
N LEU A 676 20.97 14.94 16.43
CA LEU A 676 21.26 14.23 17.70
C LEU A 676 19.99 14.05 18.56
N PRO A 677 19.80 12.87 19.19
CA PRO A 677 18.79 12.72 20.24
C PRO A 677 19.03 13.68 21.40
N LEU A 678 17.95 14.21 21.99
CA LEU A 678 17.99 15.22 23.06
C LEU A 678 18.86 14.82 24.27
N ASP A 679 18.98 13.51 24.55
CA ASP A 679 19.80 12.99 25.67
C ASP A 679 21.33 13.13 25.47
N TRP A 680 21.81 13.53 24.29
CA TRP A 680 23.24 13.77 24.01
C TRP A 680 23.68 15.24 24.18
N PHE A 681 22.78 16.14 24.60
CA PHE A 681 23.05 17.58 24.68
C PHE A 681 23.86 17.99 25.94
N ASP A 682 25.18 17.82 25.90
CA ASP A 682 26.12 18.65 26.65
C ASP A 682 26.93 19.52 25.67
N GLU A 683 26.83 20.85 25.79
CA GLU A 683 27.58 21.80 24.95
C GLU A 683 29.10 21.65 25.07
N ASN A 684 29.60 21.13 26.19
CA ASN A 684 31.03 20.89 26.38
C ASN A 684 31.52 19.72 25.52
N THR A 685 30.73 18.65 25.42
CA THR A 685 31.04 17.49 24.55
C THR A 685 31.05 17.91 23.08
N MET A 686 30.08 18.73 22.67
CA MET A 686 30.00 19.28 21.31
C MET A 686 31.18 20.19 20.96
N LYS A 687 31.63 21.06 21.89
CA LYS A 687 32.81 21.92 21.66
C LYS A 687 34.11 21.11 21.55
N ASN A 688 34.29 20.09 22.41
CA ASN A 688 35.50 19.26 22.40
C ASN A 688 35.64 18.37 21.15
N LEU A 689 34.54 18.10 20.44
CA LEU A 689 34.54 17.33 19.18
C LEU A 689 35.00 18.14 17.96
N TYR A 690 35.02 19.47 18.04
CA TYR A 690 35.33 20.38 16.94
C TYR A 690 36.28 21.52 17.35
N ASP A 691 37.17 21.27 18.33
CA ASP A 691 38.28 22.18 18.65
C ASP A 691 39.35 22.13 17.54
N PRO A 692 39.62 23.23 16.81
CA PRO A 692 40.60 23.25 15.72
C PRO A 692 42.06 22.97 16.13
N LEU A 693 42.33 22.84 17.43
CA LEU A 693 43.66 22.53 17.97
C LEU A 693 43.96 21.03 18.12
N ASN A 694 43.03 20.14 17.74
CA ASN A 694 43.15 18.67 17.89
C ASN A 694 43.08 17.86 16.58
N MET A 695 43.33 18.48 15.42
CA MET A 695 43.54 17.81 14.12
C MET A 695 44.98 17.95 13.62
#